data_AF-A0A653AYY8-F1
#
_entry.id   AF-A0A653AYY8-F1
#
_cell.length_a   1.000
_cell.length_b   1.000
_cell.length_c   1.000
_cell.angle_alpha   90.00
_cell.angle_beta   90.00
_cell.angle_gamma   90.00
#
_symmetry.space_group_name_H-M   'P 1'
#
loop_
_entity.id
_entity.type
_entity.pdbx_description
1 polymer ?
#
loop_
_entity_poly.entity_id
_entity_poly.type
_entity_poly.pdbx_seq_one_letter_code
_entity_poly.pdbx_strand_id
1 'polypeptide(L)'
;MTMAKQPELKTVETIKHDDAKRKNIPSAEQQSFVQEPATPKQIRYPRNTDLDPQLVWRGKDEQDWSDLVVNAPPLYIQEKVHPKALIDELLRETREREHDAGQATADLFSDFNGIPKGADKTEFYQHDQNWTNRMILGDSLQVMASLAEREGLRGKVQCIYFDPPYGIKFNSNFQWSTTSRDVKDGKAQHITREPEQVKAFRDTWRDGIHSYLTYLRDRLTVARDLLTDSGSIFVQIGDENVHRVRAVMEEVFGDDNFISQITVRKTTSEGNTLLGATCDFVLWFGKNKEVTKARTLYVGRSESSESRYTSRYFDGTFFRLDNLTSSRSAGEGDVTKFEWFGAEHTPGKGTFKTKESGLVRLGKADRLVVTKNGKLNYRRSQNDFGYGAMGNLWADISGAVQSRSDPKIYVVQTSTSIIGRCLLLATDPGDLVLDPTCGSGTTATAAEQGGRRWITIDTSRVALALARARIMGARYPFYLLADSLEGQLKEAELTRTAPSSQPVHGNVRHGFVYDRVPHITLKSIANNAEIDVIWDKWQQILEPLREQLNALLKKSWQEWQIPRSVGKDWSDKAKQIHAEWWQARIARQSEIDASIAAKAEFEYLYDKPYENKKAVRVAGPFTVESLSPHRTLGVDENDELIDQLQISEPGADYAAKQSFPQLILTNLRTAGVQQAHKEDRISFTALTPWPGDLVCAEGRYLEGESEKRAAIFIGPEFGTVQRADLVAAAREAADAGFDVLIACAFNFEAHTTEFAKLGKLPVLKARMNADLHMAEDLKNTGKGNLFVIFGEPDIDLIPHDDGQMRVKVLGVDVFKPQTGEVISDGADGIACWFIDTDYNEESFFVRHAYFLGANDPYNSLKTTLKAEIDADAWASLNSDTSRPFPKPKSGRIAVKVINHLGDEVMKVFKVS
;
A
#
# COMPACT_ATOMS: atom_id res chain seq x y z
N MET A 1 -16.15 -16.01 46.58
CA MET A 1 -15.02 -15.39 45.85
C MET A 1 -14.92 -16.06 44.49
N THR A 2 -15.54 -15.46 43.48
CA THR A 2 -15.34 -15.82 42.08
C THR A 2 -13.95 -15.33 41.68
N MET A 3 -13.01 -16.24 41.41
CA MET A 3 -11.73 -15.87 40.80
C MET A 3 -12.06 -15.17 39.47
N ALA A 4 -11.75 -13.87 39.39
CA ALA A 4 -11.82 -13.16 38.13
C ALA A 4 -10.87 -13.86 37.15
N LYS A 5 -11.40 -14.29 35.99
CA LYS A 5 -10.59 -14.81 34.88
C LYS A 5 -9.52 -13.75 34.58
N GLN A 6 -8.24 -14.10 34.74
CA GLN A 6 -7.16 -13.26 34.24
C GLN A 6 -7.39 -13.03 32.73
N PRO A 7 -7.25 -11.79 32.24
CA PRO A 7 -7.40 -11.51 30.81
C PRO A 7 -6.33 -12.27 30.03
N GLU A 8 -6.74 -13.01 28.99
CA GLU A 8 -5.79 -13.58 28.02
C GLU A 8 -5.14 -12.41 27.27
N LEU A 9 -3.86 -12.17 27.52
CA LEU A 9 -3.08 -11.12 26.85
C LEU A 9 -2.85 -11.50 25.38
N LYS A 10 -2.99 -10.52 24.47
CA LYS A 10 -2.72 -10.73 23.06
C LYS A 10 -1.23 -10.66 22.75
N THR A 11 -0.82 -11.44 21.77
CA THR A 11 0.53 -11.37 21.17
C THR A 11 0.55 -10.34 20.04
N VAL A 12 1.68 -9.67 19.85
CA VAL A 12 1.91 -8.74 18.73
C VAL A 12 2.77 -9.45 17.68
N GLU A 13 2.22 -9.61 16.49
CA GLU A 13 2.81 -10.37 15.39
C GLU A 13 3.05 -9.51 14.15
N THR A 14 3.88 -10.01 13.24
CA THR A 14 4.13 -9.40 11.93
C THR A 14 4.36 -10.49 10.88
N ILE A 15 4.08 -10.20 9.61
CA ILE A 15 4.41 -11.13 8.52
C ILE A 15 5.81 -10.81 8.00
N LYS A 16 6.63 -11.84 7.91
CA LYS A 16 7.94 -11.79 7.24
C LYS A 16 7.88 -12.58 5.93
N HIS A 17 8.76 -12.20 5.01
CA HIS A 17 8.90 -12.84 3.71
C HIS A 17 10.30 -13.41 3.58
N ASP A 18 10.65 -14.39 4.43
CA ASP A 18 12.02 -14.89 4.60
C ASP A 18 12.58 -15.53 3.33
N ASP A 19 11.72 -16.09 2.48
CA ASP A 19 12.12 -16.65 1.17
C ASP A 19 12.37 -15.59 0.09
N ALA A 20 11.90 -14.35 0.32
CA ALA A 20 12.03 -13.27 -0.64
C ALA A 20 13.29 -12.46 -0.38
N LYS A 21 13.98 -12.11 -1.47
CA LYS A 21 15.19 -11.30 -1.43
C LYS A 21 15.06 -10.06 -2.30
N ARG A 22 15.84 -9.04 -1.99
CA ARG A 22 16.05 -7.83 -2.80
C ARG A 22 17.53 -7.51 -2.91
N LYS A 23 17.92 -6.68 -3.87
CA LYS A 23 19.30 -6.21 -3.96
C LYS A 23 19.67 -5.32 -2.77
N ASN A 24 20.93 -5.43 -2.34
CA ASN A 24 21.54 -4.53 -1.38
C ASN A 24 21.75 -3.17 -2.06
N ILE A 25 21.01 -2.16 -1.64
CA ILE A 25 21.13 -0.79 -2.14
C ILE A 25 21.80 0.08 -1.07
N PRO A 26 22.57 1.12 -1.46
CA PRO A 26 23.26 1.98 -0.50
C PRO A 26 22.27 2.74 0.39
N SER A 27 22.67 3.01 1.62
CA SER A 27 22.02 4.06 2.40
C SER A 27 22.43 5.45 1.88
N ALA A 28 21.75 6.50 2.33
CA ALA A 28 22.13 7.87 2.02
C ALA A 28 23.58 8.17 2.43
N GLU A 29 24.01 7.69 3.60
CA GLU A 29 25.35 7.87 4.16
C GLU A 29 26.42 7.15 3.36
N GLN A 30 26.05 6.03 2.73
CA GLN A 30 26.96 5.17 2.01
C GLN A 30 27.15 5.56 0.55
N GLN A 31 26.56 6.68 0.10
CA GLN A 31 26.66 7.15 -1.28
C GLN A 31 28.11 7.24 -1.79
N SER A 32 29.03 7.70 -0.94
CA SER A 32 30.44 7.86 -1.29
C SER A 32 31.16 6.54 -1.61
N PHE A 33 30.61 5.40 -1.19
CA PHE A 33 31.16 4.07 -1.44
C PHE A 33 30.61 3.41 -2.71
N VAL A 34 29.69 4.07 -3.43
CA VAL A 34 29.13 3.53 -4.69
C VAL A 34 30.20 3.61 -5.79
N GLN A 35 30.78 2.46 -6.15
CA GLN A 35 31.84 2.35 -7.16
C GLN A 35 31.34 2.44 -8.61
N GLU A 36 30.05 2.16 -8.87
CA GLU A 36 29.45 2.40 -10.19
C GLU A 36 29.36 3.92 -10.46
N PRO A 37 29.60 4.39 -11.70
CA PRO A 37 29.54 5.81 -11.99
C PRO A 37 28.18 6.38 -11.63
N ALA A 38 28.17 7.53 -10.95
CA ALA A 38 26.95 8.23 -10.52
C ALA A 38 26.04 8.66 -11.68
N THR A 39 26.49 8.49 -12.93
CA THR A 39 25.71 8.70 -14.14
C THR A 39 24.59 7.65 -14.25
N PRO A 40 23.32 8.06 -14.42
CA PRO A 40 22.21 7.15 -14.63
C PRO A 40 22.45 6.25 -15.85
N LYS A 41 22.10 4.96 -15.75
CA LYS A 41 22.09 4.06 -16.90
C LYS A 41 20.92 4.48 -17.80
N GLN A 42 21.18 4.73 -19.08
CA GLN A 42 20.13 5.03 -20.06
C GLN A 42 19.53 3.72 -20.58
N ILE A 43 18.22 3.55 -20.39
CA ILE A 43 17.47 2.40 -20.88
C ILE A 43 16.67 2.84 -22.09
N ARG A 44 16.78 2.09 -23.19
CA ARG A 44 15.98 2.31 -24.40
C ARG A 44 14.84 1.31 -24.43
N TYR A 45 13.63 1.81 -24.61
CA TYR A 45 12.45 1.00 -24.84
C TYR A 45 12.07 1.14 -26.33
N PRO A 46 12.31 0.09 -27.14
CA PRO A 46 12.08 0.16 -28.57
C PRO A 46 10.59 0.30 -28.87
N ARG A 47 10.26 1.21 -29.79
CA ARG A 47 8.87 1.39 -30.25
C ARG A 47 8.50 0.30 -31.24
N ASN A 48 7.27 -0.20 -31.15
CA ASN A 48 6.70 -1.09 -32.15
C ASN A 48 5.89 -0.29 -33.17
N THR A 49 6.42 -0.17 -34.39
CA THR A 49 5.80 0.55 -35.51
C THR A 49 4.71 -0.26 -36.23
N ASP A 50 4.63 -1.56 -35.97
CA ASP A 50 3.71 -2.49 -36.65
C ASP A 50 2.36 -2.62 -35.91
N LEU A 51 2.13 -1.81 -34.87
CA LEU A 51 0.88 -1.82 -34.11
C LEU A 51 -0.28 -1.28 -34.99
N ASP A 52 -1.41 -1.99 -34.93
CA ASP A 52 -2.69 -1.61 -35.53
C ASP A 52 -3.29 -0.37 -34.81
N PRO A 53 -4.42 0.24 -35.24
CA PRO A 53 -4.64 1.70 -35.21
C PRO A 53 -4.31 2.39 -33.88
N GLN A 54 -3.41 3.37 -33.94
CA GLN A 54 -2.96 4.15 -32.78
C GLN A 54 -3.68 5.49 -32.63
N LEU A 55 -3.81 5.95 -31.39
CA LEU A 55 -4.25 7.31 -31.10
C LEU A 55 -3.09 8.29 -31.39
N VAL A 56 -3.33 9.31 -32.22
CA VAL A 56 -2.35 10.37 -32.51
C VAL A 56 -2.71 11.64 -31.73
N TRP A 57 -1.71 12.28 -31.12
CA TRP A 57 -1.87 13.53 -30.38
C TRP A 57 -0.68 14.46 -30.57
N ARG A 58 -0.83 15.75 -30.18
CA ARG A 58 0.22 16.76 -30.39
C ARG A 58 1.54 16.33 -29.73
N GLY A 59 2.62 16.32 -30.50
CA GLY A 59 3.96 15.91 -30.03
C GLY A 59 4.18 14.39 -30.00
N LYS A 60 3.14 13.56 -30.22
CA LYS A 60 3.29 12.10 -30.28
C LYS A 60 4.18 11.72 -31.46
N ASP A 61 3.87 12.22 -32.65
CA ASP A 61 4.60 11.86 -33.87
C ASP A 61 6.08 12.13 -33.69
N GLU A 62 6.48 13.35 -33.30
CA GLU A 62 7.88 13.74 -32.99
C GLU A 62 8.55 12.80 -31.98
N GLN A 63 7.86 12.42 -30.90
CA GLN A 63 8.37 11.46 -29.91
C GLN A 63 8.49 10.04 -30.47
N ASP A 64 7.63 9.67 -31.41
CA ASP A 64 7.59 8.34 -32.03
C ASP A 64 8.71 8.16 -33.08
N TRP A 65 9.42 9.23 -33.47
CA TRP A 65 10.64 9.14 -34.29
C TRP A 65 11.83 8.50 -33.56
N SER A 66 11.78 8.38 -32.23
CA SER A 66 12.89 7.86 -31.42
C SER A 66 12.42 6.89 -30.32
N ASP A 67 13.33 6.01 -29.91
CA ASP A 67 13.09 5.12 -28.76
C ASP A 67 12.84 5.95 -27.49
N LEU A 68 11.99 5.43 -26.59
CA LEU A 68 11.85 6.04 -25.27
C LEU A 68 13.13 5.78 -24.47
N VAL A 69 13.87 6.85 -24.14
CA VAL A 69 15.09 6.77 -23.32
C VAL A 69 14.77 7.21 -21.89
N VAL A 70 14.94 6.30 -20.93
CA VAL A 70 14.71 6.59 -19.51
C VAL A 70 16.00 6.41 -18.71
N ASN A 71 16.28 7.39 -17.85
CA ASN A 71 17.39 7.33 -16.90
C ASN A 71 17.03 6.42 -15.71
N ALA A 72 17.90 5.49 -15.38
CA ALA A 72 17.83 4.64 -14.19
C ALA A 72 18.85 5.09 -13.13
N PRO A 73 18.52 6.10 -12.30
CA PRO A 73 19.39 6.55 -11.21
C PRO A 73 19.42 5.52 -10.06
N PRO A 74 20.49 5.48 -9.25
CA PRO A 74 20.54 4.63 -8.06
C PRO A 74 19.49 5.05 -7.02
N LEU A 75 18.96 4.08 -6.28
CA LEU A 75 18.06 4.30 -5.15
C LEU A 75 18.84 4.25 -3.83
N TYR A 76 18.45 5.08 -2.87
CA TYR A 76 19.11 5.21 -1.57
C TYR A 76 18.14 5.01 -0.42
N ILE A 77 18.51 4.19 0.58
CA ILE A 77 17.72 4.02 1.81
C ILE A 77 17.95 5.24 2.70
N GLN A 78 16.86 5.92 3.03
CA GLN A 78 16.84 7.03 3.98
C GLN A 78 16.51 6.55 5.39
N GLU A 79 15.61 5.58 5.51
CA GLU A 79 15.10 5.12 6.81
C GLU A 79 14.81 3.62 6.79
N LYS A 80 15.06 2.96 7.93
CA LYS A 80 14.65 1.59 8.22
C LYS A 80 13.64 1.59 9.36
N VAL A 81 12.42 1.09 9.09
CA VAL A 81 11.30 1.12 10.03
C VAL A 81 10.88 -0.32 10.36
N HIS A 82 10.81 -0.63 11.66
CA HIS A 82 10.31 -1.91 12.16
C HIS A 82 9.15 -1.69 13.15
N PRO A 83 7.89 -1.68 12.68
CA PRO A 83 6.73 -1.38 13.54
C PRO A 83 6.60 -2.29 14.77
N LYS A 84 6.85 -3.59 14.62
CA LYS A 84 6.83 -4.54 15.75
C LYS A 84 7.85 -4.17 16.84
N ALA A 85 9.07 -3.77 16.49
CA ALA A 85 10.08 -3.37 17.47
C ALA A 85 9.64 -2.13 18.27
N LEU A 86 8.95 -1.18 17.63
CA LEU A 86 8.40 0.00 18.30
C LEU A 86 7.30 -0.36 19.32
N ILE A 87 6.47 -1.36 19.01
CA ILE A 87 5.42 -1.84 19.94
C ILE A 87 5.99 -2.73 21.04
N ASP A 88 6.96 -3.60 20.73
CA ASP A 88 7.65 -4.43 21.71
C ASP A 88 8.38 -3.57 22.76
N GLU A 89 8.92 -2.42 22.34
CA GLU A 89 9.49 -1.40 23.23
C GLU A 89 8.46 -0.85 24.22
N LEU A 90 7.25 -0.51 23.75
CA LEU A 90 6.16 -0.02 24.62
C LEU A 90 5.66 -1.09 25.61
N LEU A 91 5.60 -2.35 25.16
CA LEU A 91 5.29 -3.49 26.03
C LEU A 91 6.37 -3.67 27.10
N ARG A 92 7.65 -3.48 26.75
CA ARG A 92 8.75 -3.53 27.70
C ARG A 92 8.64 -2.41 28.73
N GLU A 93 8.41 -1.18 28.29
CA GLU A 93 8.25 -0.01 29.17
C GLU A 93 7.09 -0.20 30.16
N THR A 94 5.98 -0.77 29.72
CA THR A 94 4.85 -1.11 30.59
C THR A 94 5.28 -2.09 31.69
N ARG A 95 6.01 -3.16 31.33
CA ARG A 95 6.50 -4.17 32.29
C ARG A 95 7.53 -3.61 33.26
N GLU A 96 8.44 -2.75 32.78
CA GLU A 96 9.45 -2.09 33.61
C GLU A 96 8.82 -1.13 34.64
N ARG A 97 7.67 -0.52 34.31
CA ARG A 97 6.91 0.31 35.27
C ARG A 97 6.13 -0.52 36.30
N GLU A 98 5.71 -1.74 35.93
CA GLU A 98 4.97 -2.65 36.82
C GLU A 98 5.89 -3.45 37.76
N HIS A 99 7.16 -3.67 37.40
CA HIS A 99 8.11 -4.45 38.20
C HIS A 99 9.54 -3.86 38.20
N ASP A 100 10.11 -3.64 39.39
CA ASP A 100 11.51 -3.23 39.59
C ASP A 100 12.50 -4.25 39.00
N ALA A 101 13.18 -3.81 37.94
CA ALA A 101 14.48 -4.20 37.39
C ALA A 101 14.75 -5.64 36.88
N GLY A 102 15.22 -5.69 35.62
CA GLY A 102 16.42 -6.45 35.28
C GLY A 102 16.26 -7.62 34.31
N GLN A 103 16.09 -7.35 33.01
CA GLN A 103 16.50 -8.31 31.97
C GLN A 103 17.22 -7.62 30.80
N ALA A 104 18.32 -8.24 30.38
CA ALA A 104 19.25 -7.75 29.38
C ALA A 104 18.66 -7.71 27.96
N THR A 105 19.02 -6.64 27.25
CA THR A 105 18.64 -6.27 25.89
C THR A 105 19.17 -7.25 24.83
N ALA A 106 18.27 -7.90 24.10
CA ALA A 106 18.57 -8.40 22.75
C ALA A 106 18.37 -7.26 21.74
N ASP A 107 19.21 -7.17 20.71
CA ASP A 107 19.10 -6.13 19.67
C ASP A 107 17.87 -6.40 18.78
N LEU A 108 16.75 -5.75 19.11
CA LEU A 108 15.44 -5.87 18.44
C LEU A 108 15.48 -5.47 16.95
N PHE A 109 16.57 -4.87 16.48
CA PHE A 109 16.76 -4.40 15.10
C PHE A 109 17.78 -5.24 14.30
N SER A 110 18.33 -6.31 14.89
CA SER A 110 19.34 -7.18 14.25
C SER A 110 18.85 -7.91 13.00
N ASP A 111 17.53 -7.99 12.79
CA ASP A 111 16.88 -8.79 11.74
C ASP A 111 16.81 -8.09 10.35
N PHE A 112 17.37 -6.88 10.21
CA PHE A 112 17.31 -6.14 8.94
C PHE A 112 18.36 -6.61 7.91
N ASN A 113 19.50 -7.10 8.36
CA ASN A 113 20.64 -7.40 7.48
C ASN A 113 20.85 -8.92 7.40
N GLY A 114 20.19 -9.55 6.41
CA GLY A 114 20.40 -10.96 6.01
C GLY A 114 21.62 -11.17 5.10
N ILE A 115 22.60 -10.28 5.13
CA ILE A 115 23.79 -10.36 4.26
C ILE A 115 24.67 -11.54 4.72
N PRO A 116 25.15 -12.42 3.82
CA PRO A 116 26.01 -13.55 4.18
C PRO A 116 27.25 -13.12 4.98
N LYS A 117 27.59 -13.87 6.04
CA LYS A 117 28.81 -13.61 6.83
C LYS A 117 30.05 -13.71 5.92
N GLY A 118 30.71 -12.59 5.66
CA GLY A 118 31.92 -12.49 4.85
C GLY A 118 31.78 -11.73 3.51
N ALA A 119 30.57 -11.29 3.14
CA ALA A 119 30.39 -10.36 2.02
C ALA A 119 30.73 -8.93 2.46
N ASP A 120 31.40 -8.15 1.60
CA ASP A 120 31.66 -6.74 1.85
C ASP A 120 30.33 -5.96 1.77
N LYS A 121 29.95 -5.29 2.87
CA LYS A 121 28.72 -4.50 2.96
C LYS A 121 28.66 -3.36 1.93
N THR A 122 29.80 -2.98 1.35
CA THR A 122 29.93 -1.88 0.37
C THR A 122 29.78 -2.33 -1.10
N GLU A 123 29.62 -3.62 -1.37
CA GLU A 123 29.34 -4.15 -2.71
C GLU A 123 27.84 -4.02 -3.08
N PHE A 124 27.41 -2.79 -3.36
CA PHE A 124 26.02 -2.48 -3.72
C PHE A 124 25.59 -3.11 -5.05
N TYR A 125 24.32 -3.53 -5.11
CA TYR A 125 23.68 -4.22 -6.24
C TYR A 125 24.26 -5.60 -6.60
N GLN A 126 25.34 -6.03 -5.94
CA GLN A 126 25.96 -7.34 -6.19
C GLN A 126 25.33 -8.44 -5.33
N HIS A 127 25.02 -8.14 -4.06
CA HIS A 127 24.46 -9.09 -3.11
C HIS A 127 22.96 -8.94 -2.89
N ASP A 128 22.35 -10.04 -2.48
CA ASP A 128 20.95 -10.09 -2.06
C ASP A 128 20.85 -9.94 -0.53
N GLN A 129 19.80 -9.25 -0.08
CA GLN A 129 19.40 -9.12 1.32
C GLN A 129 17.94 -9.56 1.50
N ASN A 130 17.50 -9.74 2.74
CA ASN A 130 16.12 -10.08 3.07
C ASN A 130 15.15 -9.03 2.51
N TRP A 131 13.96 -9.48 2.08
CA TRP A 131 12.94 -8.57 1.59
C TRP A 131 12.43 -7.64 2.69
N THR A 132 12.36 -6.35 2.37
CA THR A 132 11.62 -5.34 3.13
C THR A 132 10.68 -4.61 2.16
N ASN A 133 9.49 -4.25 2.64
CA ASN A 133 8.57 -3.44 1.85
C ASN A 133 9.12 -2.02 1.65
N ARG A 134 8.66 -1.29 0.62
CA ARG A 134 9.38 -0.09 0.16
C ARG A 134 8.45 1.07 -0.13
N MET A 135 8.79 2.23 0.41
CA MET A 135 8.19 3.51 0.10
C MET A 135 9.25 4.41 -0.52
N ILE A 136 9.04 4.85 -1.76
CA ILE A 136 10.09 5.52 -2.55
C ILE A 136 9.64 6.93 -2.93
N LEU A 137 10.43 7.93 -2.55
CA LEU A 137 10.29 9.32 -2.98
C LEU A 137 11.00 9.54 -4.31
N GLY A 138 10.25 9.89 -5.35
CA GLY A 138 10.81 10.22 -6.65
C GLY A 138 9.83 10.08 -7.80
N ASP A 139 10.27 10.48 -8.98
CA ASP A 139 9.47 10.30 -10.19
C ASP A 139 9.33 8.81 -10.53
N SER A 140 8.08 8.36 -10.68
CA SER A 140 7.78 6.94 -10.85
C SER A 140 8.36 6.33 -12.11
N LEU A 141 8.56 7.10 -13.19
CA LEU A 141 9.20 6.59 -14.41
C LEU A 141 10.66 6.23 -14.13
N GLN A 142 11.41 7.12 -13.48
CA GLN A 142 12.82 6.89 -13.12
C GLN A 142 12.98 5.81 -12.05
N VAL A 143 12.10 5.79 -11.04
CA VAL A 143 12.11 4.74 -10.01
C VAL A 143 11.86 3.37 -10.65
N MET A 144 10.82 3.22 -11.47
CA MET A 144 10.52 1.94 -12.12
C MET A 144 11.65 1.49 -13.04
N ALA A 145 12.29 2.41 -13.77
CA ALA A 145 13.48 2.12 -14.57
C ALA A 145 14.66 1.61 -13.71
N SER A 146 14.89 2.22 -12.54
CA SER A 146 15.90 1.77 -11.58
C SER A 146 15.59 0.37 -11.03
N LEU A 147 14.34 0.13 -10.63
CA LEU A 147 13.88 -1.18 -10.16
C LEU A 147 14.08 -2.26 -11.25
N ALA A 148 13.77 -1.93 -12.50
CA ALA A 148 13.92 -2.83 -13.63
C ALA A 148 15.38 -3.20 -13.90
N GLU A 149 16.26 -2.20 -14.04
CA GLU A 149 17.63 -2.38 -14.53
C GLU A 149 18.65 -2.65 -13.43
N ARG A 150 18.64 -1.86 -12.35
CA ARG A 150 19.66 -1.96 -11.29
C ARG A 150 19.34 -3.08 -10.31
N GLU A 151 18.07 -3.28 -10.02
CA GLU A 151 17.64 -4.29 -9.05
C GLU A 151 17.12 -5.59 -9.67
N GLY A 152 16.97 -5.62 -11.00
CA GLY A 152 16.54 -6.80 -11.73
C GLY A 152 15.11 -7.24 -11.39
N LEU A 153 14.19 -6.28 -11.21
CA LEU A 153 12.76 -6.55 -10.99
C LEU A 153 11.96 -6.74 -12.29
N ARG A 154 12.59 -6.68 -13.47
CA ARG A 154 11.94 -7.05 -14.73
C ARG A 154 11.31 -8.43 -14.62
N GLY A 155 10.04 -8.55 -15.00
CA GLY A 155 9.33 -9.83 -14.95
C GLY A 155 8.98 -10.35 -13.54
N LYS A 156 9.09 -9.54 -12.47
CA LYS A 156 8.90 -10.02 -11.08
C LYS A 156 7.71 -9.43 -10.33
N VAL A 157 7.08 -8.38 -10.85
CA VAL A 157 5.88 -7.77 -10.24
C VAL A 157 4.64 -8.56 -10.65
N GLN A 158 3.83 -8.99 -9.70
CA GLN A 158 2.61 -9.75 -10.00
C GLN A 158 1.43 -8.82 -10.29
N CYS A 159 1.32 -7.70 -9.58
CA CYS A 159 0.23 -6.76 -9.76
C CYS A 159 0.69 -5.32 -9.66
N ILE A 160 0.24 -4.48 -10.59
CA ILE A 160 0.40 -3.03 -10.53
C ILE A 160 -0.99 -2.42 -10.33
N TYR A 161 -1.14 -1.58 -9.31
CA TYR A 161 -2.31 -0.72 -9.17
C TYR A 161 -1.90 0.71 -9.44
N PHE A 162 -2.50 1.34 -10.42
CA PHE A 162 -2.13 2.68 -10.87
C PHE A 162 -3.36 3.58 -10.80
N ASP A 163 -3.32 4.59 -9.92
CA ASP A 163 -4.38 5.58 -9.73
C ASP A 163 -3.83 6.96 -10.15
N PRO A 164 -3.65 7.21 -11.46
CA PRO A 164 -3.13 8.48 -11.94
C PRO A 164 -4.13 9.62 -11.66
N PRO A 165 -3.72 10.89 -11.67
CA PRO A 165 -4.65 12.01 -11.59
C PRO A 165 -5.67 11.98 -12.75
N TYR A 166 -6.98 12.19 -12.49
CA TYR A 166 -8.04 11.94 -13.49
C TYR A 166 -8.22 13.01 -14.58
N GLY A 167 -7.59 14.19 -14.46
CA GLY A 167 -7.75 15.26 -15.45
C GLY A 167 -6.90 16.51 -15.19
N ILE A 168 -6.97 17.47 -16.12
CA ILE A 168 -6.04 18.62 -16.33
C ILE A 168 -6.08 19.72 -15.26
N LYS A 169 -6.92 19.57 -14.24
CA LYS A 169 -7.09 20.59 -13.20
C LYS A 169 -6.35 20.19 -11.93
N PHE A 170 -5.21 20.84 -11.71
CA PHE A 170 -4.15 20.43 -10.78
C PHE A 170 -4.40 20.78 -9.30
N ASN A 171 -5.02 21.93 -9.00
CA ASN A 171 -4.97 22.50 -7.65
C ASN A 171 -5.87 21.80 -6.62
N SER A 172 -6.72 20.84 -6.98
CA SER A 172 -7.61 20.15 -6.02
C SER A 172 -7.16 18.74 -5.66
N ASN A 173 -6.10 18.21 -6.29
CA ASN A 173 -5.69 16.80 -6.12
C ASN A 173 -4.50 16.59 -5.15
N PHE A 174 -3.71 17.64 -4.88
CA PHE A 174 -2.49 17.55 -4.07
C PHE A 174 -2.66 18.19 -2.70
N GLN A 175 -2.33 17.45 -1.64
CA GLN A 175 -2.34 17.98 -0.28
C GLN A 175 -1.05 18.75 0.01
N TRP A 176 -1.18 20.03 0.33
CA TRP A 176 -0.02 20.90 0.60
C TRP A 176 0.50 20.79 2.05
N SER A 177 -0.29 20.22 2.98
CA SER A 177 0.06 20.06 4.38
C SER A 177 -0.62 18.86 5.00
N THR A 178 0.07 18.15 5.90
CA THR A 178 -0.49 17.04 6.69
C THR A 178 -1.68 17.45 7.57
N THR A 179 -1.85 18.74 7.88
CA THR A 179 -2.92 19.25 8.79
C THR A 179 -4.19 19.70 8.06
N SER A 180 -4.14 19.96 6.76
CA SER A 180 -5.30 20.47 6.00
C SER A 180 -5.53 19.67 4.73
N ARG A 181 -6.80 19.32 4.52
CA ARG A 181 -7.28 18.61 3.32
C ARG A 181 -8.09 19.51 2.39
N ASP A 182 -8.35 20.76 2.80
CA ASP A 182 -9.11 21.70 2.00
C ASP A 182 -8.19 22.38 1.00
N VAL A 183 -8.23 21.90 -0.25
CA VAL A 183 -7.47 22.50 -1.35
C VAL A 183 -8.45 23.18 -2.30
N LYS A 184 -8.36 24.51 -2.43
CA LYS A 184 -9.18 25.31 -3.34
C LYS A 184 -8.32 25.84 -4.49
N ASP A 185 -8.79 25.63 -5.71
CA ASP A 185 -8.15 26.12 -6.93
C ASP A 185 -7.91 27.64 -6.87
N GLY A 186 -6.67 28.06 -7.18
CA GLY A 186 -6.32 29.47 -7.38
C GLY A 186 -5.86 30.23 -6.13
N LYS A 187 -5.75 29.59 -4.96
CA LYS A 187 -5.12 30.20 -3.79
C LYS A 187 -3.60 30.00 -3.81
N ALA A 188 -2.84 31.09 -3.93
CA ALA A 188 -1.37 31.08 -3.86
C ALA A 188 -0.81 30.42 -2.58
N GLN A 189 -1.63 30.35 -1.52
CA GLN A 189 -1.30 29.72 -0.25
C GLN A 189 -1.14 28.18 -0.32
N HIS A 190 -1.72 27.53 -1.33
CA HIS A 190 -1.78 26.07 -1.46
C HIS A 190 -0.83 25.50 -2.55
N ILE A 191 0.07 26.32 -3.09
CA ILE A 191 1.03 25.90 -4.11
C ILE A 191 2.13 25.05 -3.45
N THR A 192 2.40 23.89 -4.06
CA THR A 192 3.43 22.95 -3.60
C THR A 192 4.83 23.54 -3.71
N ARG A 193 5.71 23.12 -2.80
CA ARG A 193 7.05 23.67 -2.57
C ARG A 193 8.16 22.79 -3.15
N GLU A 194 7.78 21.66 -3.73
CA GLU A 194 8.68 20.61 -4.19
C GLU A 194 9.00 20.77 -5.69
N PRO A 195 10.27 21.02 -6.06
CA PRO A 195 10.67 21.17 -7.46
C PRO A 195 10.27 19.98 -8.34
N GLU A 196 10.31 18.76 -7.80
CA GLU A 196 9.92 17.54 -8.50
C GLU A 196 8.42 17.53 -8.81
N GLN A 197 7.58 17.99 -7.88
CA GLN A 197 6.14 18.13 -8.13
C GLN A 197 5.85 19.25 -9.13
N VAL A 198 6.59 20.36 -9.04
CA VAL A 198 6.43 21.50 -9.97
C VAL A 198 6.90 21.13 -11.39
N LYS A 199 7.98 20.37 -11.53
CA LYS A 199 8.46 19.83 -12.81
C LYS A 199 7.46 18.82 -13.38
N ALA A 200 7.06 17.83 -12.59
CA ALA A 200 6.03 16.87 -12.98
C ALA A 200 4.73 17.58 -13.37
N PHE A 201 4.36 18.67 -12.67
CA PHE A 201 3.22 19.51 -13.03
C PHE A 201 3.36 20.15 -14.40
N ARG A 202 4.47 20.87 -14.64
CA ARG A 202 4.72 21.54 -15.90
C ARG A 202 4.69 20.55 -17.06
N ASP A 203 5.38 19.43 -16.89
CA ASP A 203 5.58 18.46 -17.96
C ASP A 203 4.30 17.63 -18.22
N THR A 204 3.44 17.42 -17.21
CA THR A 204 2.16 16.69 -17.36
C THR A 204 1.04 17.57 -17.93
N TRP A 205 1.10 18.90 -17.79
CA TRP A 205 -0.06 19.77 -18.08
C TRP A 205 0.19 20.92 -19.07
N ARG A 206 1.41 21.11 -19.58
CA ARG A 206 1.75 22.17 -20.56
C ARG A 206 0.81 22.17 -21.77
N ASP A 207 0.53 21.01 -22.34
CA ASP A 207 -0.37 20.84 -23.50
C ASP A 207 -1.69 20.11 -23.12
N GLY A 208 -2.06 20.14 -21.84
CA GLY A 208 -3.29 19.53 -21.33
C GLY A 208 -3.31 18.00 -21.52
N ILE A 209 -4.30 17.48 -22.25
CA ILE A 209 -4.49 16.03 -22.43
C ILE A 209 -3.33 15.37 -23.17
N HIS A 210 -2.64 16.10 -24.05
CA HIS A 210 -1.53 15.59 -24.85
C HIS A 210 -0.36 15.17 -23.96
N SER A 211 0.07 16.06 -23.08
CA SER A 211 1.09 15.82 -22.07
C SER A 211 0.71 14.68 -21.11
N TYR A 212 -0.57 14.59 -20.72
CA TYR A 212 -1.07 13.52 -19.86
C TYR A 212 -1.01 12.13 -20.52
N LEU A 213 -1.36 12.02 -21.81
CA LEU A 213 -1.28 10.75 -22.54
C LEU A 213 0.19 10.30 -22.71
N THR A 214 1.11 11.22 -22.99
CA THR A 214 2.55 10.93 -22.98
C THR A 214 3.02 10.45 -21.59
N TYR A 215 2.66 11.18 -20.53
CA TYR A 215 2.98 10.82 -19.14
C TYR A 215 2.55 9.39 -18.79
N LEU A 216 1.35 8.98 -19.21
CA LEU A 216 0.83 7.64 -18.99
C LEU A 216 1.52 6.59 -19.86
N ARG A 217 1.67 6.84 -21.16
CA ARG A 217 2.28 5.89 -22.11
C ARG A 217 3.67 5.47 -21.64
N ASP A 218 4.50 6.43 -21.26
CA ASP A 218 5.89 6.16 -20.88
C ASP A 218 5.98 5.32 -19.60
N ARG A 219 5.13 5.63 -18.61
CA ARG A 219 5.04 4.85 -17.35
C ARG A 219 4.45 3.45 -17.57
N LEU A 220 3.42 3.33 -18.39
CA LEU A 220 2.80 2.05 -18.73
C LEU A 220 3.80 1.14 -19.46
N THR A 221 4.67 1.71 -20.30
CA THR A 221 5.73 0.98 -21.01
C THR A 221 6.70 0.32 -20.02
N VAL A 222 7.22 1.08 -19.04
CA VAL A 222 8.10 0.51 -18.01
C VAL A 222 7.35 -0.44 -17.06
N ALA A 223 6.08 -0.13 -16.74
CA ALA A 223 5.23 -0.98 -15.92
C ALA A 223 5.03 -2.38 -16.55
N ARG A 224 4.86 -2.46 -17.87
CA ARG A 224 4.73 -3.73 -18.60
C ARG A 224 5.97 -4.61 -18.46
N ASP A 225 7.17 -4.02 -18.50
CA ASP A 225 8.44 -4.75 -18.35
C ASP A 225 8.65 -5.30 -16.93
N LEU A 226 8.13 -4.61 -15.91
CA LEU A 226 8.20 -5.06 -14.52
C LEU A 226 7.27 -6.25 -14.24
N LEU A 227 6.17 -6.39 -14.98
CA LEU A 227 5.19 -7.46 -14.77
C LEU A 227 5.73 -8.85 -15.13
N THR A 228 5.43 -9.82 -14.27
CA THR A 228 5.47 -11.25 -14.60
C THR A 228 4.56 -11.56 -15.79
N ASP A 229 4.78 -12.66 -16.50
CA ASP A 229 3.93 -13.04 -17.64
C ASP A 229 2.47 -13.29 -17.23
N SER A 230 2.25 -13.81 -16.03
CA SER A 230 0.94 -13.95 -15.40
C SER A 230 0.43 -12.68 -14.71
N GLY A 231 1.17 -11.57 -14.80
CA GLY A 231 0.95 -10.34 -14.06
C GLY A 231 -0.20 -9.50 -14.61
N SER A 232 -0.81 -8.69 -13.73
CA SER A 232 -1.91 -7.79 -14.08
C SER A 232 -1.61 -6.34 -13.74
N ILE A 233 -2.16 -5.42 -14.52
CA ILE A 233 -2.23 -4.00 -14.19
C ILE A 233 -3.68 -3.54 -14.11
N PHE A 234 -3.99 -2.77 -13.07
CA PHE A 234 -5.26 -2.09 -12.87
C PHE A 234 -5.03 -0.59 -12.92
N VAL A 235 -5.71 0.11 -13.83
CA VAL A 235 -5.65 1.58 -13.94
C VAL A 235 -7.02 2.16 -13.58
N GLN A 236 -7.10 2.95 -12.52
CA GLN A 236 -8.33 3.63 -12.11
C GLN A 236 -8.43 5.01 -12.79
N ILE A 237 -9.60 5.34 -13.32
CA ILE A 237 -9.81 6.58 -14.08
C ILE A 237 -11.28 7.02 -14.04
N GLY A 238 -11.52 8.32 -14.15
CA GLY A 238 -12.85 8.91 -14.34
C GLY A 238 -13.41 8.70 -15.76
N ASP A 239 -14.67 9.09 -15.94
CA ASP A 239 -15.40 9.00 -17.22
C ASP A 239 -14.79 9.88 -18.33
N GLU A 240 -14.20 11.02 -17.97
CA GLU A 240 -13.64 12.01 -18.90
C GLU A 240 -12.58 11.43 -19.85
N ASN A 241 -11.69 10.57 -19.34
CA ASN A 241 -10.49 10.12 -20.06
C ASN A 241 -10.41 8.60 -20.24
N VAL A 242 -11.38 7.82 -19.74
CA VAL A 242 -11.34 6.34 -19.78
C VAL A 242 -11.08 5.76 -21.17
N HIS A 243 -11.69 6.33 -22.22
CA HIS A 243 -11.54 5.87 -23.60
C HIS A 243 -10.13 6.16 -24.16
N ARG A 244 -9.53 7.30 -23.79
CA ARG A 244 -8.18 7.68 -24.21
C ARG A 244 -7.13 6.83 -23.49
N VAL A 245 -7.29 6.66 -22.18
CA VAL A 245 -6.38 5.84 -21.37
C VAL A 245 -6.44 4.38 -21.81
N ARG A 246 -7.64 3.85 -22.09
CA ARG A 246 -7.78 2.50 -22.64
C ARG A 246 -7.04 2.32 -23.96
N ALA A 247 -7.16 3.26 -24.90
CA ALA A 247 -6.44 3.19 -26.17
C ALA A 247 -4.91 3.18 -25.98
N VAL A 248 -4.39 3.99 -25.06
CA VAL A 248 -2.94 3.99 -24.71
C VAL A 248 -2.53 2.65 -24.07
N MET A 249 -3.38 2.05 -23.23
CA MET A 249 -3.11 0.72 -22.67
C MET A 249 -3.12 -0.36 -23.76
N GLU A 250 -4.04 -0.31 -24.73
CA GLU A 250 -4.08 -1.24 -25.87
C GLU A 250 -2.80 -1.10 -26.73
N GLU A 251 -2.28 0.12 -26.92
CA GLU A 251 -1.00 0.34 -27.61
C GLU A 251 0.19 -0.30 -26.86
N VAL A 252 0.24 -0.17 -25.53
CA VAL A 252 1.37 -0.66 -24.72
C VAL A 252 1.30 -2.17 -24.47
N PHE A 253 0.12 -2.69 -24.13
CA PHE A 253 -0.09 -4.08 -23.71
C PHE A 253 -0.58 -4.99 -24.84
N GLY A 254 -1.13 -4.43 -25.93
CA GLY A 254 -1.87 -5.17 -26.94
C GLY A 254 -3.36 -5.27 -26.60
N ASP A 255 -4.21 -5.18 -27.61
CA ASP A 255 -5.67 -5.27 -27.51
C ASP A 255 -6.13 -6.66 -27.05
N ASP A 256 -5.46 -7.71 -27.50
CA ASP A 256 -5.70 -9.10 -27.07
C ASP A 256 -5.54 -9.29 -25.55
N ASN A 257 -4.71 -8.45 -24.92
CA ASN A 257 -4.40 -8.51 -23.49
C ASN A 257 -5.38 -7.76 -22.58
N PHE A 258 -6.41 -7.13 -23.17
CA PHE A 258 -7.51 -6.56 -22.41
C PHE A 258 -8.35 -7.66 -21.73
N ILE A 259 -8.59 -7.50 -20.43
CA ILE A 259 -9.37 -8.46 -19.64
C ILE A 259 -10.77 -7.92 -19.37
N SER A 260 -10.88 -6.76 -18.74
CA SER A 260 -12.18 -6.18 -18.39
C SER A 260 -12.09 -4.69 -18.07
N GLN A 261 -13.16 -3.97 -18.37
CA GLN A 261 -13.43 -2.65 -17.80
C GLN A 261 -14.44 -2.84 -16.66
N ILE A 262 -14.03 -2.45 -15.46
CA ILE A 262 -14.81 -2.59 -14.23
C ILE A 262 -15.44 -1.24 -13.91
N THR A 263 -16.75 -1.21 -13.73
CA THR A 263 -17.51 -0.02 -13.36
C THR A 263 -17.71 0.00 -11.85
N VAL A 264 -17.21 1.05 -11.19
CA VAL A 264 -17.29 1.21 -9.74
C VAL A 264 -18.23 2.36 -9.41
N ARG A 265 -19.26 2.10 -8.61
CA ARG A 265 -20.21 3.14 -8.20
C ARG A 265 -19.61 4.02 -7.10
N LYS A 266 -19.37 5.31 -7.39
CA LYS A 266 -18.82 6.28 -6.42
C LYS A 266 -19.89 6.96 -5.58
N THR A 267 -21.05 7.26 -6.16
CA THR A 267 -22.17 7.92 -5.47
C THR A 267 -23.52 7.36 -5.93
N THR A 268 -24.57 7.52 -5.12
CA THR A 268 -25.93 7.13 -5.49
C THR A 268 -26.59 8.13 -6.42
N SER A 269 -26.25 9.40 -6.26
CA SER A 269 -26.76 10.53 -7.03
C SER A 269 -25.75 11.67 -7.00
N GLU A 270 -25.64 12.39 -8.10
CA GLU A 270 -24.83 13.61 -8.20
C GLU A 270 -25.73 14.72 -8.75
N GLY A 271 -25.62 15.92 -8.17
CA GLY A 271 -26.36 17.08 -8.64
C GLY A 271 -25.81 17.52 -9.99
N ASN A 272 -26.58 17.31 -11.06
CA ASN A 272 -26.24 17.79 -12.39
C ASN A 272 -27.52 18.31 -13.08
N THR A 273 -27.37 19.24 -14.02
CA THR A 273 -28.48 19.76 -14.85
C THR A 273 -29.00 18.72 -15.85
N LEU A 274 -28.18 17.73 -16.20
CA LEU A 274 -28.54 16.61 -17.08
C LEU A 274 -28.45 15.26 -16.34
N LEU A 275 -27.38 14.49 -16.57
CA LEU A 275 -27.13 13.19 -15.94
C LEU A 275 -25.85 13.25 -15.11
N GLY A 276 -25.95 12.92 -13.82
CA GLY A 276 -24.80 12.90 -12.91
C GLY A 276 -23.85 11.74 -13.19
N ALA A 277 -22.55 11.97 -13.11
CA ALA A 277 -21.52 10.96 -13.28
C ALA A 277 -21.36 10.19 -11.95
N THR A 278 -22.09 9.08 -11.82
CA THR A 278 -22.17 8.32 -10.55
C THR A 278 -21.14 7.21 -10.40
N CYS A 279 -20.28 7.00 -11.41
CA CYS A 279 -19.32 5.90 -11.45
C CYS A 279 -17.93 6.37 -11.86
N ASP A 280 -16.92 5.64 -11.41
CA ASP A 280 -15.55 5.65 -11.95
C ASP A 280 -15.25 4.27 -12.55
N PHE A 281 -14.12 4.14 -13.25
CA PHE A 281 -13.75 2.93 -13.96
C PHE A 281 -12.37 2.40 -13.54
N VAL A 282 -12.22 1.08 -13.54
CA VAL A 282 -10.93 0.39 -13.40
C VAL A 282 -10.70 -0.44 -14.66
N LEU A 283 -9.65 -0.12 -15.41
CA LEU A 283 -9.21 -0.87 -16.59
C LEU A 283 -8.27 -1.98 -16.15
N TRP A 284 -8.57 -3.23 -16.52
CA TRP A 284 -7.76 -4.40 -16.20
C TRP A 284 -7.14 -5.01 -17.46
N PHE A 285 -5.81 -5.03 -17.50
CA PHE A 285 -5.00 -5.70 -18.51
C PHE A 285 -4.09 -6.75 -17.87
N GLY A 286 -3.86 -7.84 -18.60
CA GLY A 286 -2.79 -8.79 -18.29
C GLY A 286 -1.54 -8.45 -19.10
N LYS A 287 -0.36 -8.90 -18.67
CA LYS A 287 0.82 -8.86 -19.55
C LYS A 287 0.68 -9.87 -20.70
N ASN A 288 0.19 -11.07 -20.38
CA ASN A 288 -0.25 -12.08 -21.32
C ASN A 288 -1.56 -12.72 -20.81
N LYS A 289 -2.66 -12.47 -21.51
CA LYS A 289 -4.01 -12.91 -21.12
C LYS A 289 -4.14 -14.43 -20.99
N GLU A 290 -3.43 -15.21 -21.81
CA GLU A 290 -3.54 -16.68 -21.82
C GLU A 290 -3.05 -17.31 -20.50
N VAL A 291 -2.09 -16.66 -19.85
CA VAL A 291 -1.47 -17.14 -18.60
C VAL A 291 -1.74 -16.21 -17.41
N THR A 292 -2.61 -15.21 -17.60
CA THR A 292 -2.90 -14.24 -16.55
C THR A 292 -3.52 -14.93 -15.34
N LYS A 293 -2.97 -14.64 -14.17
CA LYS A 293 -3.49 -15.11 -12.90
C LYS A 293 -4.79 -14.37 -12.59
N ALA A 294 -5.89 -15.11 -12.54
CA ALA A 294 -7.21 -14.58 -12.21
C ALA A 294 -7.98 -15.54 -11.30
N ARG A 295 -8.36 -15.06 -10.12
CA ARG A 295 -9.27 -15.74 -9.20
C ARG A 295 -10.71 -15.30 -9.50
N THR A 296 -11.68 -16.16 -9.16
CA THR A 296 -13.09 -15.76 -9.15
C THR A 296 -13.46 -15.30 -7.75
N LEU A 297 -13.95 -14.08 -7.62
CA LEU A 297 -14.52 -13.58 -6.37
C LEU A 297 -16.00 -13.87 -6.31
N TYR A 298 -16.50 -14.18 -5.11
CA TYR A 298 -17.90 -14.53 -4.89
C TYR A 298 -18.56 -13.50 -3.97
N VAL A 299 -19.77 -13.07 -4.33
CA VAL A 299 -20.60 -12.18 -3.53
C VAL A 299 -21.87 -12.88 -3.10
N GLY A 300 -22.32 -12.58 -1.88
CA GLY A 300 -23.60 -13.05 -1.39
C GLY A 300 -24.74 -12.49 -2.25
N ARG A 301 -25.70 -13.35 -2.61
CA ARG A 301 -26.90 -12.93 -3.33
C ARG A 301 -27.90 -12.34 -2.34
N SER A 302 -28.48 -11.18 -2.69
CA SER A 302 -29.53 -10.55 -1.90
C SER A 302 -30.90 -11.19 -2.14
N GLU A 303 -31.79 -11.10 -1.14
CA GLU A 303 -33.20 -11.52 -1.23
C GLU A 303 -33.95 -10.89 -2.42
N SER A 304 -33.52 -9.72 -2.89
CA SER A 304 -34.14 -8.98 -4.01
C SER A 304 -33.75 -9.49 -5.40
N SER A 305 -32.70 -10.33 -5.52
CA SER A 305 -32.19 -10.86 -6.79
C SER A 305 -32.99 -12.08 -7.32
N GLU A 306 -34.18 -12.33 -6.76
CA GLU A 306 -34.71 -13.68 -6.52
C GLU A 306 -36.04 -14.00 -7.22
N SER A 307 -36.37 -13.31 -8.30
CA SER A 307 -37.55 -13.64 -9.12
C SER A 307 -37.60 -15.11 -9.61
N ARG A 308 -36.49 -15.86 -9.49
CA ARG A 308 -36.35 -17.28 -9.86
C ARG A 308 -36.68 -18.29 -8.76
N TYR A 309 -36.73 -17.88 -7.49
CA TYR A 309 -37.06 -18.75 -6.34
C TYR A 309 -38.46 -18.41 -5.85
N THR A 310 -39.47 -19.09 -6.41
CA THR A 310 -40.88 -18.71 -6.23
C THR A 310 -41.63 -19.53 -5.19
N SER A 311 -41.04 -20.63 -4.73
CA SER A 311 -41.70 -21.57 -3.81
C SER A 311 -41.02 -21.54 -2.44
N ARG A 312 -41.82 -21.56 -1.38
CA ARG A 312 -41.33 -21.61 0.00
C ARG A 312 -41.40 -23.03 0.54
N TYR A 313 -40.31 -23.48 1.13
CA TYR A 313 -40.23 -24.73 1.84
C TYR A 313 -40.76 -24.61 3.26
N PHE A 314 -40.93 -25.72 3.96
CA PHE A 314 -41.65 -25.72 5.23
C PHE A 314 -40.94 -25.00 6.37
N ASP A 315 -39.61 -24.94 6.28
CA ASP A 315 -38.71 -24.24 7.20
C ASP A 315 -38.64 -22.74 6.89
N GLY A 316 -39.38 -22.27 5.89
CA GLY A 316 -39.39 -20.90 5.43
C GLY A 316 -38.37 -20.59 4.34
N THR A 317 -37.47 -21.54 4.00
CA THR A 317 -36.45 -21.33 2.96
C THR A 317 -37.06 -21.29 1.56
N PHE A 318 -36.52 -20.49 0.65
CA PHE A 318 -36.98 -20.49 -0.72
C PHE A 318 -36.28 -21.57 -1.55
N PHE A 319 -37.03 -22.16 -2.48
CA PHE A 319 -36.53 -23.15 -3.41
C PHE A 319 -37.15 -22.96 -4.80
N ARG A 320 -36.49 -23.56 -5.78
CA ARG A 320 -37.03 -23.73 -7.13
C ARG A 320 -36.93 -25.19 -7.54
N LEU A 321 -37.79 -25.57 -8.48
CA LEU A 321 -37.71 -26.89 -9.09
C LEU A 321 -36.68 -26.86 -10.22
N ASP A 322 -35.81 -27.87 -10.25
CA ASP A 322 -34.86 -28.12 -11.33
C ASP A 322 -35.10 -29.51 -11.93
N ASN A 323 -34.72 -29.70 -13.19
CA ASN A 323 -35.01 -30.95 -13.88
C ASN A 323 -34.11 -32.09 -13.39
N LEU A 324 -34.74 -33.23 -13.07
CA LEU A 324 -34.06 -34.46 -12.63
C LEU A 324 -33.75 -35.42 -13.80
N THR A 325 -34.13 -35.04 -15.03
CA THR A 325 -34.12 -35.91 -16.20
C THR A 325 -33.21 -35.38 -17.31
N SER A 326 -32.68 -36.29 -18.12
CA SER A 326 -31.92 -36.01 -19.34
C SER A 326 -32.72 -36.48 -20.56
N SER A 327 -32.66 -35.75 -21.67
CA SER A 327 -33.35 -36.08 -22.91
C SER A 327 -32.60 -37.11 -23.78
N ARG A 328 -31.46 -37.61 -23.32
CA ARG A 328 -30.69 -38.63 -24.05
C ARG A 328 -31.39 -39.99 -24.03
N SER A 329 -31.08 -40.80 -25.05
CA SER A 329 -31.50 -42.20 -25.13
C SER A 329 -30.91 -43.02 -23.96
N ALA A 330 -31.69 -43.96 -23.44
CA ALA A 330 -31.28 -44.85 -22.36
C ALA A 330 -30.19 -45.83 -22.85
N GLY A 331 -29.08 -45.87 -22.13
CA GLY A 331 -28.02 -46.88 -22.26
C GLY A 331 -28.11 -47.92 -21.14
N GLU A 332 -27.14 -48.85 -21.12
CA GLU A 332 -27.05 -49.88 -20.09
C GLU A 332 -26.77 -49.27 -18.70
N GLY A 333 -27.59 -49.61 -17.71
CA GLY A 333 -27.49 -49.11 -16.33
C GLY A 333 -28.20 -47.78 -16.04
N ASP A 334 -28.93 -47.22 -17.01
CA ASP A 334 -29.75 -46.02 -16.80
C ASP A 334 -31.08 -46.32 -16.12
N VAL A 335 -31.48 -45.42 -15.22
CA VAL A 335 -32.76 -45.52 -14.53
C VAL A 335 -33.86 -44.87 -15.38
N THR A 336 -34.84 -45.68 -15.79
CA THR A 336 -36.03 -45.25 -16.53
C THR A 336 -37.31 -45.35 -15.70
N LYS A 337 -37.24 -45.98 -14.52
CA LYS A 337 -38.32 -46.12 -13.54
C LYS A 337 -37.76 -46.00 -12.13
N PHE A 338 -38.43 -45.25 -11.27
CA PHE A 338 -38.03 -45.09 -9.87
C PHE A 338 -39.27 -45.03 -8.98
N GLU A 339 -39.32 -45.87 -7.94
CA GLU A 339 -40.40 -45.86 -6.97
C GLU A 339 -40.06 -44.92 -5.81
N TRP A 340 -40.95 -43.95 -5.53
CA TRP A 340 -40.79 -43.04 -4.41
C TRP A 340 -42.14 -42.75 -3.76
N PHE A 341 -42.22 -42.81 -2.43
CA PHE A 341 -43.46 -42.68 -1.65
C PHE A 341 -44.63 -43.57 -2.14
N GLY A 342 -44.32 -44.79 -2.61
CA GLY A 342 -45.31 -45.76 -3.07
C GLY A 342 -45.91 -45.46 -4.45
N ALA A 343 -45.27 -44.60 -5.25
CA ALA A 343 -45.65 -44.33 -6.64
C ALA A 343 -44.46 -44.51 -7.59
N GLU A 344 -44.72 -45.07 -8.78
CA GLU A 344 -43.72 -45.19 -9.85
C GLU A 344 -43.60 -43.86 -10.61
N HIS A 345 -42.37 -43.35 -10.74
CA HIS A 345 -42.04 -42.15 -11.49
C HIS A 345 -41.15 -42.48 -12.70
N THR A 346 -41.48 -41.87 -13.86
CA THR A 346 -40.72 -42.07 -15.10
C THR A 346 -40.23 -40.73 -15.68
N PRO A 347 -39.04 -40.69 -16.31
CA PRO A 347 -38.49 -39.50 -16.95
C PRO A 347 -39.09 -39.26 -18.36
N GLY A 348 -40.16 -39.97 -18.74
CA GLY A 348 -40.72 -39.95 -20.09
C GLY A 348 -39.83 -40.68 -21.09
N LYS A 349 -39.50 -40.02 -22.22
CA LYS A 349 -38.64 -40.59 -23.29
C LYS A 349 -37.12 -40.54 -22.97
N GLY A 350 -36.75 -39.98 -21.82
CA GLY A 350 -35.36 -39.78 -21.42
C GLY A 350 -34.89 -40.72 -20.32
N THR A 351 -33.88 -40.31 -19.55
CA THR A 351 -33.38 -41.01 -18.37
C THR A 351 -33.36 -40.10 -17.16
N PHE A 352 -33.26 -40.64 -15.94
CA PHE A 352 -32.85 -39.84 -14.79
C PHE A 352 -31.37 -39.44 -14.91
N LYS A 353 -31.00 -38.29 -14.31
CA LYS A 353 -29.62 -37.77 -14.33
C LYS A 353 -28.65 -38.52 -13.42
N THR A 354 -29.12 -39.44 -12.59
CA THR A 354 -28.31 -40.21 -11.64
C THR A 354 -28.82 -41.65 -11.52
N LYS A 355 -28.02 -42.51 -10.90
CA LYS A 355 -28.34 -43.92 -10.63
C LYS A 355 -29.41 -44.03 -9.54
N GLU A 356 -29.97 -45.22 -9.38
CA GLU A 356 -31.03 -45.49 -8.41
C GLU A 356 -30.59 -45.15 -6.98
N SER A 357 -29.37 -45.55 -6.59
CA SER A 357 -28.78 -45.19 -5.30
C SER A 357 -28.69 -43.67 -5.08
N GLY A 358 -28.41 -42.91 -6.15
CA GLY A 358 -28.38 -41.45 -6.12
C GLY A 358 -29.77 -40.85 -5.93
N LEU A 359 -30.79 -41.41 -6.58
CA LEU A 359 -32.19 -41.00 -6.40
C LEU A 359 -32.68 -41.29 -4.97
N VAL A 360 -32.34 -42.46 -4.41
CA VAL A 360 -32.63 -42.80 -3.01
C VAL A 360 -31.98 -41.79 -2.06
N ARG A 361 -30.70 -41.44 -2.26
CA ARG A 361 -30.01 -40.43 -1.43
C ARG A 361 -30.63 -39.04 -1.54
N LEU A 362 -31.02 -38.61 -2.74
CA LEU A 362 -31.76 -37.36 -2.92
C LEU A 362 -33.09 -37.37 -2.16
N GLY A 363 -33.76 -38.52 -2.14
CA GLY A 363 -34.97 -38.73 -1.36
C GLY A 363 -34.72 -38.68 0.16
N LYS A 364 -33.69 -39.39 0.64
CA LYS A 364 -33.24 -39.37 2.06
C LYS A 364 -32.87 -37.96 2.53
N ALA A 365 -32.27 -37.16 1.65
CA ALA A 365 -31.90 -35.76 1.88
C ALA A 365 -33.06 -34.77 1.68
N ASP A 366 -34.28 -35.25 1.42
CA ASP A 366 -35.48 -34.43 1.22
C ASP A 366 -35.34 -33.46 0.03
N ARG A 367 -34.68 -33.88 -1.05
CA ARG A 367 -34.41 -33.08 -2.26
C ARG A 367 -35.28 -33.46 -3.45
N LEU A 368 -36.26 -34.34 -3.26
CA LEU A 368 -37.20 -34.77 -4.29
C LEU A 368 -38.59 -34.16 -4.06
N VAL A 369 -39.16 -33.54 -5.08
CA VAL A 369 -40.52 -32.99 -5.05
C VAL A 369 -41.35 -33.58 -6.19
N VAL A 370 -42.49 -34.15 -5.84
CA VAL A 370 -43.49 -34.60 -6.81
C VAL A 370 -44.45 -33.44 -7.09
N THR A 371 -44.52 -33.02 -8.34
CA THR A 371 -45.45 -31.97 -8.79
C THR A 371 -46.88 -32.50 -8.89
N LYS A 372 -47.88 -31.61 -8.96
CA LYS A 372 -49.30 -31.99 -9.16
C LYS A 372 -49.53 -32.91 -10.37
N ASN A 373 -48.66 -32.83 -11.38
CA ASN A 373 -48.73 -33.65 -12.60
C ASN A 373 -47.99 -34.99 -12.46
N GLY A 374 -47.62 -35.41 -11.24
CA GLY A 374 -46.92 -36.66 -10.97
C GLY A 374 -45.43 -36.69 -11.34
N LYS A 375 -44.89 -35.57 -11.87
CA LYS A 375 -43.47 -35.48 -12.28
C LYS A 375 -42.56 -35.25 -11.07
N LEU A 376 -41.53 -36.08 -10.96
CA LEU A 376 -40.46 -35.97 -9.97
C LEU A 376 -39.43 -34.90 -10.39
N ASN A 377 -39.15 -33.95 -9.50
CA ASN A 377 -38.22 -32.85 -9.72
C ASN A 377 -37.21 -32.74 -8.58
N TYR A 378 -36.06 -32.12 -8.87
CA TYR A 378 -35.06 -31.78 -7.88
C TYR A 378 -35.45 -30.47 -7.18
N ARG A 379 -35.47 -30.49 -5.84
CA ARG A 379 -35.63 -29.29 -5.01
C ARG A 379 -34.28 -28.61 -4.84
N ARG A 380 -34.06 -27.55 -5.62
CA ARG A 380 -32.88 -26.70 -5.50
C ARG A 380 -33.14 -25.61 -4.48
N SER A 381 -32.49 -25.69 -3.33
CA SER A 381 -32.62 -24.67 -2.29
C SER A 381 -31.84 -23.42 -2.71
N GLN A 382 -32.33 -22.27 -2.27
CA GLN A 382 -31.62 -21.00 -2.41
C GLN A 382 -30.29 -21.00 -1.66
N ASN A 383 -30.28 -21.54 -0.44
CA ASN A 383 -29.10 -21.58 0.41
C ASN A 383 -27.97 -22.44 -0.20
N ASP A 384 -28.31 -23.39 -1.07
CA ASP A 384 -27.34 -24.20 -1.81
C ASP A 384 -26.49 -23.37 -2.80
N PHE A 385 -26.95 -22.16 -3.18
CA PHE A 385 -26.32 -21.25 -4.15
C PHE A 385 -26.41 -19.79 -3.69
N GLY A 386 -26.19 -19.57 -2.39
CA GLY A 386 -26.28 -18.25 -1.74
C GLY A 386 -25.24 -17.24 -2.23
N TYR A 387 -24.24 -17.68 -3.00
CA TYR A 387 -23.22 -16.83 -3.59
C TYR A 387 -23.23 -16.92 -5.12
N GLY A 388 -22.74 -15.87 -5.76
CA GLY A 388 -22.50 -15.83 -7.21
C GLY A 388 -21.16 -15.20 -7.53
N ALA A 389 -20.56 -15.62 -8.64
CA ALA A 389 -19.36 -15.00 -9.16
C ALA A 389 -19.62 -13.49 -9.40
N MET A 390 -18.69 -12.67 -8.93
CA MET A 390 -18.72 -11.22 -9.08
C MET A 390 -18.44 -10.87 -10.55
N GLY A 391 -19.26 -9.99 -11.11
CA GLY A 391 -19.04 -9.43 -12.45
C GLY A 391 -18.19 -8.16 -12.42
N ASN A 392 -18.14 -7.47 -13.55
CA ASN A 392 -17.44 -6.20 -13.72
C ASN A 392 -18.24 -4.96 -13.30
N LEU A 393 -19.39 -5.13 -12.64
CA LEU A 393 -20.20 -4.03 -12.09
C LEU A 393 -20.14 -4.08 -10.56
N TRP A 394 -19.39 -3.16 -9.96
CA TRP A 394 -19.19 -3.07 -8.51
C TRP A 394 -20.07 -1.96 -7.93
N ALA A 395 -21.35 -2.29 -7.78
CA ALA A 395 -22.36 -1.37 -7.26
C ALA A 395 -22.42 -1.31 -5.72
N ASP A 396 -21.79 -2.27 -5.04
CA ASP A 396 -21.84 -2.47 -3.59
C ASP A 396 -20.76 -1.70 -2.81
N ILE A 397 -19.79 -1.12 -3.52
CA ILE A 397 -18.71 -0.31 -2.92
C ILE A 397 -19.15 1.15 -2.69
N SER A 398 -20.34 1.55 -3.15
CA SER A 398 -20.82 2.93 -3.01
C SER A 398 -20.94 3.35 -1.54
N GLY A 399 -20.18 4.39 -1.15
CA GLY A 399 -20.10 4.88 0.24
C GLY A 399 -18.91 4.38 1.05
N ALA A 400 -18.13 3.41 0.54
CA ALA A 400 -16.95 2.88 1.25
C ALA A 400 -15.74 3.85 1.26
N VAL A 401 -15.72 4.87 0.38
CA VAL A 401 -14.64 5.86 0.28
C VAL A 401 -14.60 6.80 1.51
N GLN A 402 -15.69 6.89 2.27
CA GLN A 402 -15.82 7.79 3.43
C GLN A 402 -16.66 7.15 4.54
N SER A 403 -16.22 5.99 5.04
CA SER A 403 -16.88 5.32 6.16
C SER A 403 -16.12 5.58 7.48
N ARG A 404 -16.77 5.35 8.63
CA ARG A 404 -16.06 5.39 9.93
C ARG A 404 -14.92 4.37 10.02
N SER A 405 -14.98 3.30 9.24
CA SER A 405 -13.97 2.22 9.23
C SER A 405 -12.89 2.37 8.15
N ASP A 406 -13.12 3.21 7.13
CA ASP A 406 -12.11 3.62 6.13
C ASP A 406 -12.20 5.16 5.95
N PRO A 407 -11.78 5.94 6.97
CA PRO A 407 -11.85 7.39 6.88
C PRO A 407 -10.83 7.89 5.85
N LYS A 408 -11.23 8.91 5.10
CA LYS A 408 -10.36 9.57 4.13
C LYS A 408 -9.25 10.34 4.87
N ILE A 409 -7.98 10.06 4.59
CA ILE A 409 -6.81 10.67 5.25
C ILE A 409 -6.15 11.72 4.33
N TYR A 410 -6.28 11.56 3.02
CA TYR A 410 -5.71 12.45 2.01
C TYR A 410 -6.77 13.14 1.14
N VAL A 411 -6.42 14.20 0.43
CA VAL A 411 -7.36 15.02 -0.38
C VAL A 411 -8.06 14.20 -1.45
N VAL A 412 -7.36 13.26 -2.10
CA VAL A 412 -7.92 12.30 -3.07
C VAL A 412 -7.45 10.90 -2.68
N GLN A 413 -8.37 10.04 -2.26
CA GLN A 413 -8.03 8.72 -1.76
C GLN A 413 -9.02 7.71 -2.31
N THR A 414 -8.48 6.68 -2.98
CA THR A 414 -9.23 5.50 -3.39
C THR A 414 -9.59 4.63 -2.18
N SER A 415 -10.72 3.95 -2.24
CA SER A 415 -11.17 3.05 -1.16
C SER A 415 -10.31 1.79 -1.10
N THR A 416 -9.96 1.37 0.12
CA THR A 416 -9.27 0.10 0.38
C THR A 416 -10.00 -1.11 -0.22
N SER A 417 -11.33 -1.07 -0.32
CA SER A 417 -12.14 -2.16 -0.84
C SER A 417 -11.97 -2.38 -2.35
N ILE A 418 -11.78 -1.31 -3.13
CA ILE A 418 -11.57 -1.38 -4.58
C ILE A 418 -10.24 -2.07 -4.86
N ILE A 419 -9.18 -1.56 -4.24
CA ILE A 419 -7.82 -2.11 -4.38
C ILE A 419 -7.78 -3.54 -3.83
N GLY A 420 -8.35 -3.79 -2.66
CA GLY A 420 -8.42 -5.12 -2.05
C GLY A 420 -9.02 -6.16 -2.99
N ARG A 421 -10.12 -5.83 -3.71
CA ARG A 421 -10.69 -6.71 -4.72
C ARG A 421 -9.76 -6.95 -5.91
N CYS A 422 -9.12 -5.90 -6.44
CA CYS A 422 -8.16 -6.03 -7.53
C CYS A 422 -6.99 -6.95 -7.14
N LEU A 423 -6.44 -6.75 -5.94
CA LEU A 423 -5.37 -7.61 -5.42
C LEU A 423 -5.84 -9.05 -5.22
N LEU A 424 -7.04 -9.27 -4.69
CA LEU A 424 -7.60 -10.61 -4.53
C LEU A 424 -7.88 -11.32 -5.87
N LEU A 425 -8.16 -10.58 -6.95
CA LEU A 425 -8.31 -11.14 -8.29
C LEU A 425 -6.97 -11.63 -8.85
N ALA A 426 -5.92 -10.82 -8.73
CA ALA A 426 -4.68 -11.00 -9.50
C ALA A 426 -3.46 -11.51 -8.71
N THR A 427 -3.57 -11.70 -7.38
CA THR A 427 -2.42 -12.04 -6.53
C THR A 427 -2.73 -13.07 -5.45
N ASP A 428 -1.72 -13.86 -5.08
CA ASP A 428 -1.70 -14.68 -3.87
C ASP A 428 -0.94 -13.94 -2.75
N PRO A 429 -1.12 -14.34 -1.48
CA PRO A 429 -0.25 -13.87 -0.40
C PRO A 429 1.24 -14.14 -0.72
N GLY A 430 2.10 -13.17 -0.40
CA GLY A 430 3.53 -13.17 -0.74
C GLY A 430 3.91 -12.71 -2.15
N ASP A 431 2.94 -12.49 -3.04
CA ASP A 431 3.21 -11.87 -4.35
C ASP A 431 3.59 -10.38 -4.19
N LEU A 432 4.28 -9.83 -5.19
CA LEU A 432 4.74 -8.44 -5.19
C LEU A 432 3.74 -7.52 -5.89
N VAL A 433 3.30 -6.49 -5.17
CA VAL A 433 2.42 -5.42 -5.63
C VAL A 433 3.22 -4.12 -5.77
N LEU A 434 3.00 -3.38 -6.86
CA LEU A 434 3.60 -2.06 -7.08
C LEU A 434 2.51 -1.00 -7.28
N ASP A 435 2.67 0.14 -6.63
CA ASP A 435 1.85 1.34 -6.81
C ASP A 435 2.73 2.52 -7.24
N PRO A 436 2.66 2.96 -8.52
CA PRO A 436 3.47 4.08 -9.03
C PRO A 436 3.03 5.47 -8.54
N THR A 437 1.95 5.55 -7.77
CA THR A 437 1.28 6.81 -7.41
C THR A 437 0.99 7.00 -5.94
N CYS A 438 1.14 5.97 -5.11
CA CYS A 438 1.06 5.95 -3.64
C CYS A 438 -0.12 6.70 -2.99
N GLY A 439 -0.11 8.04 -3.04
CA GLY A 439 -1.06 8.92 -2.37
C GLY A 439 -1.00 8.66 -0.86
N SER A 440 -2.15 8.32 -0.27
CA SER A 440 -2.23 7.99 1.17
C SER A 440 -1.76 6.57 1.53
N GLY A 441 -1.10 5.85 0.63
CA GLY A 441 -0.61 4.49 0.85
C GLY A 441 -1.72 3.44 0.94
N THR A 442 -2.84 3.65 0.24
CA THR A 442 -3.98 2.71 0.27
C THR A 442 -3.61 1.35 -0.31
N THR A 443 -2.85 1.31 -1.42
CA THR A 443 -2.39 0.05 -2.02
C THR A 443 -1.44 -0.71 -1.12
N ALA A 444 -0.46 -0.02 -0.54
CA ALA A 444 0.44 -0.61 0.46
C ALA A 444 -0.35 -1.17 1.66
N THR A 445 -1.36 -0.43 2.16
CA THR A 445 -2.22 -0.90 3.25
C THR A 445 -3.00 -2.17 2.88
N ALA A 446 -3.61 -2.22 1.70
CA ALA A 446 -4.37 -3.39 1.25
C ALA A 446 -3.47 -4.60 0.95
N ALA A 447 -2.28 -4.37 0.37
CA ALA A 447 -1.28 -5.39 0.12
C ALA A 447 -0.75 -5.98 1.44
N GLU A 448 -0.37 -5.13 2.39
CA GLU A 448 0.07 -5.52 3.74
C GLU A 448 -1.02 -6.31 4.47
N GLN A 449 -2.29 -5.85 4.41
CA GLN A 449 -3.42 -6.58 4.98
C GLN A 449 -3.51 -8.01 4.42
N GLY A 450 -3.29 -8.15 3.12
CA GLY A 450 -3.30 -9.41 2.41
C GLY A 450 -2.05 -10.28 2.57
N GLY A 451 -1.05 -9.86 3.32
CA GLY A 451 0.24 -10.54 3.42
C GLY A 451 1.01 -10.55 2.10
N ARG A 452 0.85 -9.53 1.25
CA ARG A 452 1.63 -9.32 0.02
C ARG A 452 2.81 -8.39 0.28
N ARG A 453 3.85 -8.56 -0.52
CA ARG A 453 4.97 -7.63 -0.59
C ARG A 453 4.54 -6.39 -1.37
N TRP A 454 5.01 -5.21 -1.00
CA TRP A 454 4.63 -3.98 -1.69
C TRP A 454 5.79 -3.01 -1.90
N ILE A 455 5.71 -2.29 -3.03
CA ILE A 455 6.49 -1.10 -3.35
C ILE A 455 5.50 0.00 -3.69
N THR A 456 5.65 1.18 -3.09
CA THR A 456 4.81 2.34 -3.38
C THR A 456 5.69 3.56 -3.68
N ILE A 457 5.31 4.36 -4.66
CA ILE A 457 6.11 5.48 -5.18
C ILE A 457 5.26 6.74 -5.22
N ASP A 458 5.79 7.85 -4.74
CA ASP A 458 5.19 9.18 -4.93
C ASP A 458 6.28 10.22 -5.16
N THR A 459 5.93 11.31 -5.84
CA THR A 459 6.78 12.49 -5.88
C THR A 459 6.58 13.36 -4.64
N SER A 460 5.49 13.19 -3.89
CA SER A 460 5.11 14.03 -2.76
C SER A 460 5.61 13.56 -1.41
N ARG A 461 6.38 14.40 -0.71
CA ARG A 461 6.82 14.13 0.67
C ARG A 461 5.66 14.13 1.65
N VAL A 462 4.66 14.98 1.43
CA VAL A 462 3.44 15.01 2.26
C VAL A 462 2.67 13.69 2.13
N ALA A 463 2.52 13.17 0.90
CA ALA A 463 1.87 11.89 0.65
C ALA A 463 2.63 10.74 1.36
N LEU A 464 3.95 10.67 1.19
CA LEU A 464 4.80 9.68 1.88
C LEU A 464 4.73 9.82 3.40
N ALA A 465 4.77 11.03 3.95
CA ALA A 465 4.70 11.23 5.40
C ALA A 465 3.37 10.71 5.98
N LEU A 466 2.25 10.97 5.29
CA LEU A 466 0.93 10.44 5.67
C LEU A 466 0.85 8.93 5.51
N ALA A 467 1.33 8.38 4.40
CA ALA A 467 1.35 6.94 4.15
C ALA A 467 2.23 6.21 5.18
N ARG A 468 3.40 6.76 5.51
CA ARG A 468 4.33 6.24 6.52
C ARG A 468 3.65 6.19 7.89
N ALA A 469 3.09 7.30 8.35
CA ALA A 469 2.38 7.34 9.64
C ALA A 469 1.20 6.35 9.68
N ARG A 470 0.45 6.25 8.58
CA ARG A 470 -0.67 5.31 8.42
C ARG A 470 -0.21 3.85 8.58
N ILE A 471 0.84 3.43 7.88
CA ILE A 471 1.32 2.03 7.89
C ILE A 471 2.00 1.69 9.22
N MET A 472 2.76 2.63 9.80
CA MET A 472 3.41 2.43 11.11
C MET A 472 2.40 2.22 12.24
N GLY A 473 1.32 3.01 12.27
CA GLY A 473 0.28 2.93 13.30
C GLY A 473 -0.87 1.97 12.99
N ALA A 474 -0.87 1.34 11.80
CA ALA A 474 -1.96 0.48 11.38
C ALA A 474 -2.01 -0.82 12.19
N ARG A 475 -3.24 -1.18 12.56
CA ARG A 475 -3.57 -2.53 13.03
C ARG A 475 -4.08 -3.34 11.86
N TYR A 476 -3.53 -4.54 11.71
CA TYR A 476 -4.03 -5.55 10.79
C TYR A 476 -4.58 -6.77 11.54
N PRO A 477 -5.60 -7.44 11.00
CA PRO A 477 -5.98 -8.76 11.47
C PRO A 477 -4.85 -9.77 11.21
N PHE A 478 -4.61 -10.66 12.18
CA PHE A 478 -3.74 -11.82 11.96
C PHE A 478 -4.60 -12.99 11.49
N TYR A 479 -4.37 -13.46 10.28
CA TYR A 479 -5.13 -14.58 9.71
C TYR A 479 -4.44 -15.91 9.98
N LEU A 480 -5.22 -16.97 10.16
CA LEU A 480 -4.68 -18.33 10.27
C LEU A 480 -3.99 -18.72 8.97
N LEU A 481 -2.68 -18.94 9.04
CA LEU A 481 -1.89 -19.43 7.90
C LEU A 481 -2.29 -20.87 7.60
N ALA A 482 -2.46 -21.21 6.32
CA ALA A 482 -2.69 -22.60 5.92
C ALA A 482 -1.51 -23.50 6.34
N ASP A 483 -0.29 -22.95 6.27
CA ASP A 483 0.96 -23.58 6.73
C ASP A 483 1.23 -23.31 8.22
N SER A 484 0.25 -23.58 9.09
CA SER A 484 0.40 -23.53 10.54
C SER A 484 -0.39 -24.65 11.22
N LEU A 485 0.02 -25.06 12.43
CA LEU A 485 -0.68 -26.11 13.17
C LEU A 485 -2.15 -25.73 13.42
N GLU A 486 -2.39 -24.47 13.84
CA GLU A 486 -3.75 -23.95 14.05
C GLU A 486 -4.55 -23.93 12.75
N GLY A 487 -3.91 -23.59 11.62
CA GLY A 487 -4.54 -23.61 10.30
C GLY A 487 -4.91 -25.02 9.83
N GLN A 488 -4.00 -25.99 9.97
CA GLN A 488 -4.27 -27.39 9.64
C GLN A 488 -5.41 -27.97 10.48
N LEU A 489 -5.45 -27.65 11.78
CA LEU A 489 -6.56 -28.04 12.66
C LEU A 489 -7.88 -27.40 12.21
N LYS A 490 -7.86 -26.12 11.82
CA LYS A 490 -9.05 -25.42 11.37
C LYS A 490 -9.56 -25.96 10.04
N GLU A 491 -8.69 -26.23 9.07
CA GLU A 491 -9.06 -26.88 7.81
C GLU A 491 -9.67 -28.28 8.04
N ALA A 492 -9.11 -29.05 8.97
CA ALA A 492 -9.64 -30.36 9.34
C ALA A 492 -11.03 -30.29 10.00
N GLU A 493 -11.22 -29.34 10.93
CA GLU A 493 -12.51 -29.04 11.55
C GLU A 493 -13.55 -28.70 10.48
N LEU A 494 -13.21 -27.79 9.56
CA LEU A 494 -14.11 -27.37 8.52
C LEU A 494 -14.46 -28.55 7.60
N THR A 495 -13.49 -29.42 7.26
CA THR A 495 -13.67 -30.50 6.24
C THR A 495 -14.24 -31.77 6.85
N ARG A 496 -14.32 -31.84 8.19
CA ARG A 496 -14.61 -33.06 8.94
C ARG A 496 -13.68 -34.21 8.56
N THR A 497 -12.41 -33.89 8.33
CA THR A 497 -11.34 -34.85 8.07
C THR A 497 -10.33 -34.87 9.21
N ALA A 498 -9.44 -35.85 9.20
CA ALA A 498 -8.34 -35.86 10.16
C ALA A 498 -7.36 -34.72 9.86
N PRO A 499 -6.79 -34.05 10.88
CA PRO A 499 -5.75 -33.05 10.68
C PRO A 499 -4.58 -33.57 9.85
N SER A 500 -4.04 -32.70 9.00
CA SER A 500 -2.81 -32.99 8.27
C SER A 500 -1.67 -33.28 9.25
N SER A 501 -0.78 -34.18 8.86
CA SER A 501 0.45 -34.49 9.61
C SER A 501 1.71 -33.90 8.93
N GLN A 502 1.52 -33.06 7.92
CA GLN A 502 2.63 -32.40 7.24
C GLN A 502 3.32 -31.39 8.17
N PRO A 503 4.66 -31.30 8.13
CA PRO A 503 5.39 -30.27 8.88
C PRO A 503 4.96 -28.88 8.42
N VAL A 504 4.94 -27.94 9.37
CA VAL A 504 4.54 -26.54 9.11
C VAL A 504 5.74 -25.62 9.25
N HIS A 505 5.81 -24.61 8.39
CA HIS A 505 6.92 -23.64 8.36
C HIS A 505 6.47 -22.19 8.57
N GLY A 506 5.16 -21.93 8.69
CA GLY A 506 4.64 -20.57 8.86
C GLY A 506 4.73 -19.72 7.59
N ASN A 507 4.79 -20.34 6.41
CA ASN A 507 5.00 -19.62 5.16
C ASN A 507 3.70 -19.06 4.59
N VAL A 508 3.60 -17.73 4.57
CA VAL A 508 2.45 -16.99 4.04
C VAL A 508 2.11 -17.33 2.58
N ARG A 509 3.06 -17.78 1.76
CA ARG A 509 2.82 -18.13 0.35
C ARG A 509 1.84 -19.29 0.16
N HIS A 510 1.66 -20.15 1.16
CA HIS A 510 0.64 -21.20 1.14
C HIS A 510 -0.78 -20.65 1.35
N GLY A 511 -0.91 -19.36 1.64
CA GLY A 511 -2.18 -18.68 1.85
C GLY A 511 -2.70 -18.80 3.28
N PHE A 512 -3.96 -18.43 3.43
CA PHE A 512 -4.69 -18.47 4.68
C PHE A 512 -5.75 -19.58 4.66
N VAL A 513 -6.28 -19.92 5.82
CA VAL A 513 -7.52 -20.69 5.91
C VAL A 513 -8.67 -19.74 5.59
N TYR A 514 -9.44 -20.02 4.54
CA TYR A 514 -10.55 -19.18 4.07
C TYR A 514 -11.90 -19.78 4.40
N ASP A 515 -12.88 -18.90 4.63
CA ASP A 515 -14.28 -19.31 4.62
C ASP A 515 -14.65 -19.86 3.24
N ARG A 516 -15.61 -20.77 3.21
CA ARG A 516 -15.93 -21.51 2.00
C ARG A 516 -17.42 -21.72 1.83
N VAL A 517 -17.84 -21.60 0.59
CA VAL A 517 -19.24 -21.73 0.21
C VAL A 517 -19.42 -23.07 -0.49
N PRO A 518 -20.20 -23.99 0.09
CA PRO A 518 -20.51 -25.25 -0.58
C PRO A 518 -21.46 -25.00 -1.75
N HIS A 519 -21.10 -25.51 -2.92
CA HIS A 519 -22.00 -25.64 -4.07
C HIS A 519 -22.69 -26.99 -4.00
N ILE A 520 -23.87 -26.99 -3.35
CA ILE A 520 -24.65 -28.21 -3.19
C ILE A 520 -25.35 -28.53 -4.51
N THR A 521 -24.78 -29.48 -5.26
CA THR A 521 -25.32 -29.97 -6.52
C THR A 521 -26.00 -31.32 -6.34
N LEU A 522 -26.82 -31.70 -7.32
CA LEU A 522 -27.39 -33.06 -7.38
C LEU A 522 -26.29 -34.13 -7.26
N LYS A 523 -25.14 -33.91 -7.90
CA LYS A 523 -24.00 -34.82 -7.89
C LYS A 523 -23.40 -34.97 -6.49
N SER A 524 -23.23 -33.88 -5.73
CA SER A 524 -22.65 -33.94 -4.38
C SER A 524 -23.54 -34.73 -3.41
N ILE A 525 -24.85 -34.64 -3.56
CA ILE A 525 -25.81 -35.40 -2.74
C ILE A 525 -25.86 -36.87 -3.17
N ALA A 526 -25.97 -37.13 -4.48
CA ALA A 526 -26.10 -38.49 -5.01
C ALA A 526 -24.88 -39.38 -4.70
N ASN A 527 -23.69 -38.79 -4.58
CA ASN A 527 -22.45 -39.52 -4.33
C ASN A 527 -22.05 -39.60 -2.84
N ASN A 528 -22.78 -38.94 -1.93
CA ASN A 528 -22.45 -38.94 -0.52
C ASN A 528 -23.01 -40.18 0.20
N ALA A 529 -22.16 -41.18 0.42
CA ALA A 529 -22.52 -42.41 1.14
C ALA A 529 -22.78 -42.20 2.64
N GLU A 530 -22.31 -41.11 3.24
CA GLU A 530 -22.56 -40.81 4.66
C GLU A 530 -24.03 -40.50 4.93
N ILE A 531 -24.78 -40.05 3.92
CA ILE A 531 -26.24 -39.89 4.00
C ILE A 531 -26.89 -41.22 4.38
N ASP A 532 -26.40 -42.34 3.85
CA ASP A 532 -26.95 -43.65 4.17
C ASP A 532 -26.70 -44.00 5.64
N VAL A 533 -25.47 -43.80 6.12
CA VAL A 533 -25.08 -44.06 7.53
C VAL A 533 -25.85 -43.19 8.52
N ILE A 534 -25.94 -41.88 8.26
CA ILE A 534 -26.69 -40.95 9.10
C ILE A 534 -28.17 -41.33 9.10
N TRP A 535 -28.73 -41.63 7.93
CA TRP A 535 -30.13 -42.02 7.83
C TRP A 535 -30.41 -43.29 8.66
N ASP A 536 -29.59 -44.33 8.51
CA ASP A 536 -29.77 -45.62 9.20
C ASP A 536 -29.66 -45.46 10.72
N LYS A 537 -28.68 -44.69 11.19
CA LYS A 537 -28.51 -44.33 12.61
C LYS A 537 -29.77 -43.70 13.20
N TRP A 538 -30.33 -42.70 12.52
CA TRP A 538 -31.54 -42.02 13.01
C TRP A 538 -32.80 -42.85 12.81
N GLN A 539 -32.84 -43.77 11.86
CA GLN A 539 -33.99 -44.65 11.67
C GLN A 539 -34.20 -45.57 12.87
N GLN A 540 -33.12 -46.03 13.51
CA GLN A 540 -33.19 -46.81 14.75
C GLN A 540 -33.92 -46.05 15.89
N ILE A 541 -33.95 -44.72 15.84
CA ILE A 541 -34.62 -43.85 16.81
C ILE A 541 -36.05 -43.51 16.35
N LEU A 542 -36.23 -43.22 15.06
CA LEU A 542 -37.50 -42.78 14.49
C LEU A 542 -38.53 -43.90 14.37
N GLU A 543 -38.08 -45.14 14.09
CA GLU A 543 -38.96 -46.28 13.86
C GLU A 543 -39.77 -46.67 15.12
N PRO A 544 -39.15 -46.82 16.32
CA PRO A 544 -39.89 -47.07 17.55
C PRO A 544 -40.88 -45.96 17.91
N LEU A 545 -40.49 -44.69 17.70
CA LEU A 545 -41.38 -43.54 17.95
C LEU A 545 -42.58 -43.54 17.00
N ARG A 546 -42.38 -43.91 15.72
CA ARG A 546 -43.44 -44.07 14.74
C ARG A 546 -44.41 -45.18 15.14
N GLU A 547 -43.91 -46.34 15.55
CA GLU A 547 -44.72 -47.47 15.99
C GLU A 547 -45.58 -47.12 17.22
N GLN A 548 -44.99 -46.44 18.20
CA GLN A 548 -45.71 -45.94 19.38
C GLN A 548 -46.81 -44.94 18.99
N LEU A 549 -46.51 -44.00 18.10
CA LEU A 549 -47.48 -43.02 17.61
C LEU A 549 -48.65 -43.70 16.87
N ASN A 550 -48.33 -44.65 15.99
CA ASN A 550 -49.31 -45.43 15.24
C ASN A 550 -50.20 -46.28 16.16
N ALA A 551 -49.63 -46.91 17.17
CA ALA A 551 -50.37 -47.68 18.18
C ALA A 551 -51.33 -46.79 18.98
N LEU A 552 -50.90 -45.60 19.41
CA LEU A 552 -51.73 -44.66 20.16
C LEU A 552 -52.89 -44.10 19.32
N LEU A 553 -52.65 -43.81 18.04
CA LEU A 553 -53.64 -43.22 17.15
C LEU A 553 -54.46 -44.25 16.35
N LYS A 554 -54.16 -45.54 16.51
CA LYS A 554 -54.74 -46.66 15.72
C LYS A 554 -54.63 -46.40 14.22
N LYS A 555 -53.45 -45.96 13.80
CA LYS A 555 -53.10 -45.69 12.39
C LYS A 555 -51.95 -46.61 11.96
N SER A 556 -51.72 -46.65 10.66
CA SER A 556 -50.61 -47.38 10.03
C SER A 556 -49.83 -46.43 9.12
N TRP A 557 -49.47 -45.25 9.64
CA TRP A 557 -48.78 -44.23 8.85
C TRP A 557 -47.34 -44.63 8.58
N GLN A 558 -46.94 -44.51 7.32
CA GLN A 558 -45.55 -44.49 6.90
C GLN A 558 -44.90 -43.16 7.30
N GLU A 559 -43.57 -43.10 7.30
CA GLU A 559 -42.80 -41.90 7.70
C GLU A 559 -43.31 -40.62 7.01
N TRP A 560 -43.55 -40.67 5.70
CA TRP A 560 -44.01 -39.51 4.92
C TRP A 560 -45.49 -39.15 5.11
N GLN A 561 -46.25 -39.98 5.83
CA GLN A 561 -47.68 -39.79 6.11
C GLN A 561 -47.92 -39.17 7.49
N ILE A 562 -46.91 -39.07 8.35
CA ILE A 562 -47.05 -38.43 9.66
C ILE A 562 -47.36 -36.93 9.45
N PRO A 563 -48.48 -36.42 9.98
CA PRO A 563 -48.87 -35.03 9.78
C PRO A 563 -47.91 -34.09 10.50
N ARG A 564 -47.76 -32.86 10.00
CA ARG A 564 -46.86 -31.85 10.59
C ARG A 564 -47.46 -31.16 11.81
N SER A 565 -48.77 -30.96 11.81
CA SER A 565 -49.51 -30.44 12.96
C SER A 565 -50.17 -31.59 13.72
N VAL A 566 -50.21 -31.45 15.04
CA VAL A 566 -50.99 -32.36 15.89
C VAL A 566 -52.48 -32.22 15.58
N GLY A 567 -53.22 -33.33 15.63
CA GLY A 567 -54.67 -33.29 15.56
C GLY A 567 -55.26 -32.68 16.84
N LYS A 568 -56.39 -31.97 16.71
CA LYS A 568 -57.07 -31.32 17.84
C LYS A 568 -57.47 -32.32 18.93
N ASP A 569 -57.78 -33.56 18.54
CA ASP A 569 -58.31 -34.62 19.41
C ASP A 569 -57.24 -35.63 19.89
N TRP A 570 -55.95 -35.31 19.73
CA TRP A 570 -54.87 -36.21 20.14
C TRP A 570 -54.64 -36.16 21.65
N SER A 571 -54.34 -37.32 22.25
CA SER A 571 -53.94 -37.40 23.66
C SER A 571 -52.60 -36.68 23.89
N ASP A 572 -52.36 -36.20 25.10
CA ASP A 572 -51.12 -35.47 25.40
C ASP A 572 -49.87 -36.34 25.22
N LYS A 573 -49.98 -37.64 25.50
CA LYS A 573 -48.91 -38.61 25.20
C LYS A 573 -48.64 -38.75 23.71
N ALA A 574 -49.67 -38.73 22.85
CA ALA A 574 -49.50 -38.76 21.41
C ALA A 574 -48.91 -37.45 20.87
N LYS A 575 -49.28 -36.29 21.44
CA LYS A 575 -48.66 -34.99 21.12
C LYS A 575 -47.17 -34.95 21.47
N GLN A 576 -46.81 -35.50 22.63
CA GLN A 576 -45.41 -35.56 23.06
C GLN A 576 -44.56 -36.43 22.13
N ILE A 577 -45.00 -37.66 21.84
CA ILE A 577 -44.28 -38.58 20.93
C ILE A 577 -44.18 -38.00 19.52
N HIS A 578 -45.22 -37.31 19.04
CA HIS A 578 -45.18 -36.61 17.77
C HIS A 578 -44.13 -35.49 17.74
N ALA A 579 -44.04 -34.69 18.81
CA ALA A 579 -43.02 -33.65 18.93
C ALA A 579 -41.61 -34.25 18.98
N GLU A 580 -41.39 -35.30 19.76
CA GLU A 580 -40.11 -36.03 19.85
C GLU A 580 -39.72 -36.63 18.49
N TRP A 581 -40.67 -37.22 17.76
CA TRP A 581 -40.44 -37.76 16.42
C TRP A 581 -40.03 -36.66 15.44
N TRP A 582 -40.72 -35.52 15.42
CA TRP A 582 -40.37 -34.39 14.55
C TRP A 582 -39.03 -33.76 14.92
N GLN A 583 -38.72 -33.64 16.21
CA GLN A 583 -37.41 -33.17 16.68
C GLN A 583 -36.29 -34.09 16.19
N ALA A 584 -36.45 -35.41 16.32
CA ALA A 584 -35.49 -36.39 15.80
C ALA A 584 -35.39 -36.33 14.27
N ARG A 585 -36.50 -36.15 13.55
CA ARG A 585 -36.51 -36.04 12.08
C ARG A 585 -35.81 -34.76 11.59
N ILE A 586 -35.98 -33.64 12.30
CA ILE A 586 -35.30 -32.37 12.05
C ILE A 586 -33.80 -32.54 12.35
N ALA A 587 -33.43 -33.15 13.47
CA ALA A 587 -32.03 -33.41 13.82
C ALA A 587 -31.34 -34.29 12.77
N ARG A 588 -32.00 -35.35 12.28
CA ARG A 588 -31.53 -36.18 11.16
C ARG A 588 -31.29 -35.34 9.91
N GLN A 589 -32.25 -34.48 9.55
CA GLN A 589 -32.13 -33.63 8.37
C GLN A 589 -30.95 -32.66 8.51
N SER A 590 -30.80 -32.01 9.66
CA SER A 590 -29.69 -31.11 9.96
C SER A 590 -28.32 -31.81 9.89
N GLU A 591 -28.22 -33.05 10.37
CA GLU A 591 -26.97 -33.84 10.28
C GLU A 591 -26.66 -34.23 8.82
N ILE A 592 -27.68 -34.61 8.03
CA ILE A 592 -27.55 -34.89 6.59
C ILE A 592 -27.12 -33.64 5.82
N ASP A 593 -27.80 -32.51 6.01
CA ASP A 593 -27.48 -31.25 5.32
C ASP A 593 -26.08 -30.75 5.70
N ALA A 594 -25.65 -30.94 6.95
CA ALA A 594 -24.29 -30.62 7.37
C ALA A 594 -23.22 -31.53 6.74
N SER A 595 -23.51 -32.83 6.55
CA SER A 595 -22.64 -33.75 5.81
C SER A 595 -22.58 -33.37 4.33
N ILE A 596 -23.70 -33.03 3.71
CA ILE A 596 -23.77 -32.56 2.32
C ILE A 596 -22.93 -31.29 2.14
N ALA A 597 -23.08 -30.31 3.03
CA ALA A 597 -22.31 -29.07 2.99
C ALA A 597 -20.79 -29.33 3.16
N ALA A 598 -20.40 -30.23 4.06
CA ALA A 598 -18.98 -30.54 4.30
C ALA A 598 -18.30 -31.27 3.12
N LYS A 599 -19.06 -32.07 2.35
CA LYS A 599 -18.54 -32.88 1.23
C LYS A 599 -18.86 -32.32 -0.15
N ALA A 600 -19.58 -31.21 -0.22
CA ALA A 600 -19.84 -30.54 -1.49
C ALA A 600 -18.55 -29.97 -2.07
N GLU A 601 -18.50 -29.84 -3.40
CA GLU A 601 -17.52 -28.97 -4.05
C GLU A 601 -17.73 -27.56 -3.47
N PHE A 602 -16.65 -26.87 -3.14
CA PHE A 602 -16.71 -25.58 -2.48
C PHE A 602 -15.84 -24.55 -3.21
N GLU A 603 -16.19 -23.30 -3.01
CA GLU A 603 -15.43 -22.15 -3.50
C GLU A 603 -14.90 -21.38 -2.30
N TYR A 604 -13.66 -20.91 -2.41
CA TYR A 604 -13.03 -20.11 -1.36
C TYR A 604 -13.49 -18.66 -1.43
N LEU A 605 -13.87 -18.11 -0.27
CA LEU A 605 -14.07 -16.68 -0.08
C LEU A 605 -12.74 -16.06 0.32
N TYR A 606 -11.93 -15.70 -0.68
CA TYR A 606 -10.59 -15.14 -0.46
C TYR A 606 -10.60 -13.81 0.30
N ASP A 607 -11.74 -13.11 0.32
CA ASP A 607 -12.01 -11.91 1.12
C ASP A 607 -12.36 -12.21 2.59
N LYS A 608 -12.59 -13.48 2.95
CA LYS A 608 -12.96 -13.93 4.31
C LYS A 608 -12.01 -14.99 4.87
N PRO A 609 -10.73 -14.67 5.08
CA PRO A 609 -9.84 -15.53 5.86
C PRO A 609 -10.26 -15.59 7.35
N TYR A 610 -10.00 -16.73 8.00
CA TYR A 610 -10.25 -16.87 9.44
C TYR A 610 -9.20 -16.13 10.26
N GLU A 611 -9.66 -15.33 11.22
CA GLU A 611 -8.80 -14.55 12.11
C GLU A 611 -8.35 -15.33 13.35
N ASN A 612 -7.08 -15.21 13.70
CA ASN A 612 -6.56 -15.58 15.01
C ASN A 612 -6.80 -14.43 16.00
N LYS A 613 -7.81 -14.58 16.86
CA LYS A 613 -8.18 -13.55 17.85
C LYS A 613 -7.16 -13.38 19.00
N LYS A 614 -6.20 -14.29 19.12
CA LYS A 614 -5.14 -14.25 20.15
C LYS A 614 -3.97 -13.34 19.77
N ALA A 615 -3.89 -12.94 18.49
CA ALA A 615 -2.80 -12.14 17.96
C ALA A 615 -3.33 -10.83 17.36
N VAL A 616 -2.52 -9.78 17.47
CA VAL A 616 -2.70 -8.50 16.78
C VAL A 616 -1.54 -8.34 15.83
N ARG A 617 -1.81 -8.00 14.56
CA ARG A 617 -0.75 -7.81 13.57
C ARG A 617 -0.43 -6.34 13.37
N VAL A 618 0.86 -6.02 13.34
CA VAL A 618 1.39 -4.73 12.85
C VAL A 618 2.13 -4.96 11.52
N ALA A 619 2.36 -3.89 10.76
CA ALA A 619 3.05 -3.99 9.48
C ALA A 619 4.44 -4.66 9.59
N GLY A 620 4.83 -5.37 8.54
CA GLY A 620 6.18 -5.88 8.32
C GLY A 620 7.24 -4.77 8.26
N PRO A 621 8.54 -5.14 8.30
CA PRO A 621 9.61 -4.18 8.14
C PRO A 621 9.57 -3.53 6.75
N PHE A 622 9.78 -2.22 6.72
CA PHE A 622 9.81 -1.46 5.47
C PHE A 622 10.88 -0.36 5.48
N THR A 623 11.27 0.09 4.29
CA THR A 623 12.25 1.15 4.07
C THR A 623 11.60 2.38 3.44
N VAL A 624 12.09 3.56 3.80
CA VAL A 624 11.83 4.81 3.07
C VAL A 624 13.07 5.11 2.23
N GLU A 625 12.88 5.33 0.94
CA GLU A 625 13.95 5.42 -0.05
C GLU A 625 13.76 6.63 -0.97
N SER A 626 14.80 7.02 -1.71
CA SER A 626 14.73 8.11 -2.69
C SER A 626 15.65 7.90 -3.89
N LEU A 627 15.34 8.54 -5.03
CA LEU A 627 16.18 8.54 -6.25
C LEU A 627 17.52 9.25 -6.10
N SER A 628 17.70 9.98 -5.01
CA SER A 628 18.93 10.66 -4.71
C SER A 628 18.97 11.06 -3.24
N PRO A 629 20.16 11.33 -2.67
CA PRO A 629 20.33 12.31 -1.61
C PRO A 629 20.08 13.77 -2.11
N HIS A 630 19.15 13.95 -3.06
CA HIS A 630 18.86 15.09 -3.94
C HIS A 630 19.89 15.33 -5.07
N ARG A 631 19.52 14.89 -6.28
CA ARG A 631 20.19 15.14 -7.56
C ARG A 631 19.24 14.68 -8.66
N THR A 632 18.87 15.57 -9.56
CA THR A 632 18.40 15.23 -10.89
C THR A 632 19.19 16.09 -11.87
N LEU A 633 19.72 15.47 -12.93
CA LEU A 633 20.47 16.19 -13.95
C LEU A 633 19.52 17.18 -14.66
N GLY A 634 19.97 18.42 -14.83
CA GLY A 634 19.28 19.39 -15.67
C GLY A 634 19.29 18.91 -17.12
N VAL A 635 18.10 18.68 -17.65
CA VAL A 635 17.84 18.47 -19.08
C VAL A 635 17.35 19.81 -19.63
N ASP A 636 17.75 20.12 -20.86
CA ASP A 636 17.29 21.32 -21.54
C ASP A 636 15.83 21.18 -22.02
N GLU A 637 15.38 22.11 -22.86
CA GLU A 637 14.01 22.16 -23.37
C GLU A 637 13.64 21.03 -24.34
N ASN A 638 14.61 20.18 -24.73
CA ASN A 638 14.47 19.09 -25.67
C ASN A 638 14.87 17.72 -25.10
N ASP A 639 15.00 17.59 -23.77
CA ASP A 639 15.47 16.37 -23.08
C ASP A 639 16.93 15.96 -23.43
N GLU A 640 17.76 16.88 -23.91
CA GLU A 640 19.21 16.65 -24.06
C GLU A 640 19.98 17.03 -22.78
N LEU A 641 21.03 16.25 -22.46
CA LEU A 641 21.90 16.48 -21.32
C LEU A 641 22.73 17.75 -21.55
N ILE A 642 22.69 18.70 -20.62
CA ILE A 642 23.62 19.84 -20.62
C ILE A 642 24.99 19.33 -20.14
N ASP A 643 25.82 18.87 -21.07
CA ASP A 643 27.22 18.54 -20.80
C ASP A 643 28.03 19.83 -20.61
N GLN A 644 28.58 20.03 -19.41
CA GLN A 644 29.45 21.18 -19.08
C GLN A 644 30.82 21.16 -19.82
N LEU A 645 31.06 20.22 -20.75
CA LEU A 645 32.33 20.07 -21.47
C LEU A 645 32.29 20.47 -22.95
N GLN A 646 31.16 20.93 -23.50
CA GLN A 646 31.03 21.32 -24.91
C GLN A 646 31.13 22.84 -25.22
N ILE A 647 31.61 23.67 -24.29
CA ILE A 647 31.78 25.13 -24.53
C ILE A 647 33.09 25.45 -25.29
N SER A 648 33.55 24.56 -26.18
CA SER A 648 34.81 24.77 -26.93
C SER A 648 34.70 24.64 -28.44
N GLU A 649 33.57 24.99 -29.04
CA GLU A 649 33.52 25.33 -30.47
C GLU A 649 32.85 26.69 -30.72
N PRO A 650 33.53 27.64 -31.40
CA PRO A 650 32.95 28.94 -31.73
C PRO A 650 32.24 28.85 -33.09
N GLY A 651 30.91 28.76 -33.09
CA GLY A 651 30.15 28.95 -34.33
C GLY A 651 28.71 28.47 -34.33
N ALA A 652 27.80 29.13 -33.60
CA ALA A 652 26.38 29.22 -33.95
C ALA A 652 25.70 30.33 -33.13
N ASP A 653 25.31 31.43 -33.80
CA ASP A 653 24.46 32.48 -33.24
C ASP A 653 23.03 31.93 -33.04
N TYR A 654 22.70 31.58 -31.80
CA TYR A 654 21.33 31.48 -31.29
C TYR A 654 21.28 32.17 -29.91
N ALA A 655 20.24 32.97 -29.69
CA ALA A 655 20.10 33.91 -28.58
C ALA A 655 20.59 33.37 -27.22
N ALA A 656 21.59 34.04 -26.64
CA ALA A 656 22.25 33.64 -25.40
C ALA A 656 21.27 33.57 -24.21
N LYS A 657 20.82 32.36 -23.86
CA LYS A 657 20.19 32.05 -22.57
C LYS A 657 21.25 32.14 -21.47
N GLN A 658 20.94 32.85 -20.38
CA GLN A 658 21.83 33.02 -19.21
C GLN A 658 22.12 31.65 -18.54
N SER A 659 23.38 31.37 -18.20
CA SER A 659 23.74 30.15 -17.44
C SER A 659 23.29 30.23 -15.98
N PHE A 660 22.98 29.11 -15.32
CA PHE A 660 22.51 29.06 -13.93
C PHE A 660 23.41 29.82 -12.94
N PRO A 661 24.75 29.65 -12.94
CA PRO A 661 25.63 30.46 -12.09
C PRO A 661 25.51 31.97 -12.36
N GLN A 662 25.34 32.39 -13.62
CA GLN A 662 25.14 33.81 -13.96
C GLN A 662 23.78 34.35 -13.48
N LEU A 663 22.72 33.54 -13.55
CA LEU A 663 21.40 33.88 -13.00
C LEU A 663 21.49 34.06 -11.47
N ILE A 664 22.15 33.13 -10.78
CA ILE A 664 22.37 33.19 -9.34
C ILE A 664 23.20 34.42 -8.96
N LEU A 665 24.30 34.72 -9.66
CA LEU A 665 25.12 35.91 -9.41
C LEU A 665 24.36 37.21 -9.67
N THR A 666 23.50 37.25 -10.69
CA THR A 666 22.64 38.41 -10.99
C THR A 666 21.63 38.69 -9.87
N ASN A 667 21.04 37.63 -9.33
CA ASN A 667 20.12 37.72 -8.20
C ASN A 667 20.86 38.03 -6.89
N LEU A 668 22.03 37.43 -6.62
CA LEU A 668 22.88 37.72 -5.46
C LEU A 668 23.31 39.18 -5.41
N ARG A 669 23.66 39.78 -6.57
CA ARG A 669 24.01 41.20 -6.68
C ARG A 669 22.86 42.12 -6.26
N THR A 670 21.62 41.69 -6.48
CA THR A 670 20.41 42.50 -6.22
C THR A 670 19.84 42.26 -4.81
N ALA A 671 19.80 41.01 -4.37
CA ALA A 671 19.17 40.61 -3.11
C ALA A 671 20.13 40.63 -1.90
N GLY A 672 21.42 40.37 -2.11
CA GLY A 672 22.38 40.13 -1.02
C GLY A 672 22.12 38.81 -0.29
N VAL A 673 22.83 38.56 0.80
CA VAL A 673 22.65 37.38 1.68
C VAL A 673 22.23 37.85 3.07
N GLN A 674 21.12 37.33 3.59
CA GLN A 674 20.58 37.75 4.89
C GLN A 674 21.00 36.78 6.01
N GLN A 675 21.48 37.32 7.13
CA GLN A 675 21.82 36.55 8.32
C GLN A 675 20.62 36.34 9.25
N ALA A 676 20.73 35.41 10.19
CA ALA A 676 19.66 34.96 11.09
C ALA A 676 19.03 36.08 11.94
N HIS A 677 19.74 37.20 12.16
CA HIS A 677 19.18 38.40 12.78
C HIS A 677 18.83 39.44 11.69
N LYS A 678 17.59 39.95 11.74
CA LYS A 678 16.99 40.86 10.72
C LYS A 678 17.83 42.12 10.42
N GLU A 679 18.81 42.48 11.25
CA GLU A 679 19.65 43.68 11.11
C GLU A 679 20.94 43.48 10.29
N ASP A 680 21.40 42.24 10.04
CA ASP A 680 22.68 41.98 9.35
C ASP A 680 22.48 41.35 7.94
N ARG A 681 22.44 42.21 6.91
CA ARG A 681 22.40 41.81 5.49
C ARG A 681 23.75 42.06 4.82
N ILE A 682 24.39 41.00 4.32
CA ILE A 682 25.59 41.13 3.48
C ILE A 682 25.15 41.68 2.11
N SER A 683 25.51 42.94 1.86
CA SER A 683 25.26 43.62 0.59
C SER A 683 26.60 43.75 -0.15
N PHE A 684 26.70 43.16 -1.33
CA PHE A 684 27.95 43.18 -2.10
C PHE A 684 28.13 44.53 -2.82
N THR A 685 29.27 45.19 -2.62
CA THR A 685 29.67 46.39 -3.36
C THR A 685 30.13 46.06 -4.77
N ALA A 686 30.75 44.89 -4.95
CA ALA A 686 31.13 44.33 -6.24
C ALA A 686 30.95 42.81 -6.21
N LEU A 687 30.54 42.22 -7.35
CA LEU A 687 30.43 40.78 -7.55
C LEU A 687 30.95 40.44 -8.94
N THR A 688 32.14 39.85 -9.01
CA THR A 688 32.89 39.57 -10.24
C THR A 688 33.14 38.07 -10.39
N PRO A 689 32.93 37.47 -11.57
CA PRO A 689 33.27 36.06 -11.82
C PRO A 689 34.72 35.76 -11.47
N TRP A 690 34.98 34.60 -10.88
CA TRP A 690 36.31 34.13 -10.49
C TRP A 690 36.62 32.85 -11.27
N PRO A 691 37.84 32.71 -11.86
CA PRO A 691 38.23 31.52 -12.61
C PRO A 691 38.65 30.40 -11.65
N GLY A 692 37.72 29.97 -10.79
CA GLY A 692 37.89 28.87 -9.84
C GLY A 692 37.28 27.57 -10.35
N ASP A 693 37.75 26.44 -9.82
CA ASP A 693 37.21 25.11 -10.14
C ASP A 693 35.84 24.91 -9.48
N LEU A 694 35.70 25.34 -8.20
CA LEU A 694 34.45 25.33 -7.46
C LEU A 694 33.98 26.76 -7.10
N VAL A 695 34.90 27.70 -6.88
CA VAL A 695 34.53 29.09 -6.55
C VAL A 695 34.14 29.85 -7.82
N CYS A 696 32.88 30.26 -7.91
CA CYS A 696 32.33 30.87 -9.12
C CYS A 696 32.54 32.40 -9.21
N ALA A 697 32.67 33.08 -8.07
CA ALA A 697 32.83 34.54 -8.04
C ALA A 697 33.53 35.07 -6.78
N GLU A 698 34.13 36.26 -6.92
CA GLU A 698 34.56 37.13 -5.83
C GLU A 698 33.47 38.17 -5.55
N GLY A 699 32.98 38.20 -4.31
CA GLY A 699 32.12 39.26 -3.79
C GLY A 699 32.90 40.15 -2.82
N ARG A 700 32.84 41.47 -2.99
CA ARG A 700 33.34 42.43 -2.00
C ARG A 700 32.20 42.99 -1.19
N TYR A 701 32.35 43.07 0.12
CA TYR A 701 31.33 43.62 1.00
C TYR A 701 31.97 44.36 2.19
N LEU A 702 31.22 45.29 2.77
CA LEU A 702 31.64 46.06 3.95
C LEU A 702 31.13 45.37 5.21
N GLU A 703 32.03 45.14 6.15
CA GLU A 703 31.70 44.68 7.50
C GLU A 703 32.28 45.71 8.48
N GLY A 704 31.42 46.58 9.01
CA GLY A 704 31.84 47.79 9.74
C GLY A 704 32.53 48.81 8.80
N GLU A 705 33.76 49.21 9.15
CA GLU A 705 34.61 50.11 8.34
C GLU A 705 35.62 49.36 7.44
N SER A 706 35.62 48.02 7.48
CA SER A 706 36.59 47.19 6.73
C SER A 706 35.95 46.51 5.51
N GLU A 707 36.64 46.57 4.36
CA GLU A 707 36.26 45.85 3.13
C GLU A 707 36.81 44.41 3.19
N LYS A 708 35.92 43.42 3.01
CA LYS A 708 36.27 41.99 3.00
C LYS A 708 35.95 41.33 1.66
N ARG A 709 36.68 40.25 1.35
CA ARG A 709 36.52 39.43 0.14
C ARG A 709 35.81 38.12 0.48
N ALA A 710 34.63 37.91 -0.10
CA ALA A 710 33.87 36.67 -0.06
C ALA A 710 34.10 35.84 -1.32
N ALA A 711 34.47 34.57 -1.16
CA ALA A 711 34.36 33.56 -2.21
C ALA A 711 32.91 33.09 -2.31
N ILE A 712 32.35 33.03 -3.51
CA ILE A 712 31.00 32.51 -3.75
C ILE A 712 31.09 31.12 -4.37
N PHE A 713 30.63 30.12 -3.64
CA PHE A 713 30.43 28.77 -4.15
C PHE A 713 28.95 28.58 -4.49
N ILE A 714 28.65 28.17 -5.71
CA ILE A 714 27.28 27.87 -6.14
C ILE A 714 27.15 26.36 -6.23
N GLY A 715 26.35 25.81 -5.31
CA GLY A 715 25.97 24.41 -5.31
C GLY A 715 25.15 24.04 -6.55
N PRO A 716 24.93 22.73 -6.76
CA PRO A 716 24.19 22.26 -7.92
C PRO A 716 22.77 22.83 -7.96
N GLU A 717 22.32 23.21 -9.16
CA GLU A 717 20.96 23.70 -9.42
C GLU A 717 19.89 22.74 -8.91
N PHE A 718 20.13 21.44 -9.10
CA PHE A 718 19.27 20.38 -8.65
C PHE A 718 20.09 19.42 -7.80
N GLY A 719 20.31 19.77 -6.53
CA GLY A 719 20.91 18.85 -5.57
C GLY A 719 21.30 19.45 -4.22
N THR A 720 21.99 18.62 -3.45
CA THR A 720 22.48 18.96 -2.10
C THR A 720 23.99 19.12 -2.11
N VAL A 721 24.49 20.22 -1.55
CA VAL A 721 25.92 20.40 -1.32
C VAL A 721 26.42 19.44 -0.25
N GLN A 722 27.44 18.65 -0.56
CA GLN A 722 28.06 17.69 0.35
C GLN A 722 29.18 18.34 1.16
N ARG A 723 29.60 17.68 2.25
CA ARG A 723 30.76 18.15 3.04
C ARG A 723 32.05 18.19 2.21
N ALA A 724 32.26 17.21 1.32
CA ALA A 724 33.43 17.17 0.46
C ALA A 724 33.52 18.40 -0.47
N ASP A 725 32.39 18.80 -1.04
CA ASP A 725 32.28 19.98 -1.91
C ASP A 725 32.62 21.26 -1.13
N LEU A 726 32.08 21.41 0.08
CA LEU A 726 32.40 22.55 0.94
C LEU A 726 33.86 22.58 1.36
N VAL A 727 34.46 21.43 1.66
CA VAL A 727 35.88 21.35 2.04
C VAL A 727 36.77 21.72 0.85
N ALA A 728 36.45 21.24 -0.35
CA ALA A 728 37.19 21.55 -1.56
C ALA A 728 37.06 23.04 -1.92
N ALA A 729 35.84 23.58 -1.92
CA ALA A 729 35.60 25.00 -2.16
C ALA A 729 36.25 25.89 -1.09
N ALA A 730 36.26 25.48 0.18
CA ALA A 730 36.91 26.21 1.26
C ALA A 730 38.44 26.16 1.17
N ARG A 731 39.03 25.07 0.69
CA ARG A 731 40.48 25.00 0.41
C ARG A 731 40.84 25.96 -0.71
N GLU A 732 40.11 25.92 -1.81
CA GLU A 732 40.31 26.82 -2.95
C GLU A 732 40.19 28.30 -2.53
N ALA A 733 39.16 28.63 -1.73
CA ALA A 733 38.97 29.97 -1.19
C ALA A 733 40.09 30.39 -0.21
N ALA A 734 40.59 29.48 0.63
CA ALA A 734 41.69 29.76 1.54
C ALA A 734 43.01 29.99 0.79
N ASP A 735 43.30 29.18 -0.23
CA ASP A 735 44.50 29.28 -1.06
C ASP A 735 44.51 30.58 -1.88
N ALA A 736 43.34 31.04 -2.32
CA ALA A 736 43.15 32.31 -3.02
C ALA A 736 43.05 33.55 -2.11
N GLY A 737 43.17 33.38 -0.78
CA GLY A 737 43.22 34.47 0.19
C GLY A 737 41.89 35.22 0.35
N PHE A 738 40.76 34.52 0.30
CA PHE A 738 39.45 35.09 0.66
C PHE A 738 39.27 35.15 2.18
N ASP A 739 38.41 36.05 2.66
CA ASP A 739 38.12 36.26 4.09
C ASP A 739 36.93 35.41 4.57
N VAL A 740 36.04 34.99 3.67
CA VAL A 740 34.87 34.15 3.95
C VAL A 740 34.47 33.35 2.70
N LEU A 741 33.95 32.13 2.88
CA LEU A 741 33.27 31.38 1.83
C LEU A 741 31.75 31.47 2.05
N ILE A 742 31.01 31.89 1.03
CA ILE A 742 29.55 31.85 1.00
C ILE A 742 29.14 30.74 0.02
N ALA A 743 28.68 29.62 0.58
CA ALA A 743 28.12 28.51 -0.17
C ALA A 743 26.63 28.74 -0.37
N CYS A 744 26.19 28.88 -1.62
CA CYS A 744 24.78 29.04 -1.97
C CYS A 744 24.25 27.72 -2.54
N ALA A 745 23.15 27.17 -2.01
CA ALA A 745 22.56 25.94 -2.54
C ALA A 745 21.06 25.84 -2.24
N PHE A 746 20.31 25.05 -3.00
CA PHE A 746 18.91 24.76 -2.64
C PHE A 746 18.80 23.84 -1.41
N ASN A 747 19.76 22.93 -1.21
CA ASN A 747 19.83 22.03 -0.06
C ASN A 747 21.29 21.81 0.40
N PHE A 748 21.49 21.49 1.69
CA PHE A 748 22.77 21.12 2.29
C PHE A 748 22.67 19.76 3.01
N GLU A 749 23.73 18.96 2.93
CA GLU A 749 23.79 17.62 3.54
C GLU A 749 23.89 17.73 5.06
N ALA A 750 23.30 16.80 5.83
CA ALA A 750 23.28 16.84 7.29
C ALA A 750 24.68 16.96 7.93
N HIS A 751 25.71 16.35 7.32
CA HIS A 751 27.09 16.42 7.79
C HIS A 751 27.82 17.74 7.47
N THR A 752 27.28 18.56 6.57
CA THR A 752 27.85 19.88 6.31
C THR A 752 27.65 20.81 7.49
N THR A 753 26.62 20.59 8.30
CA THR A 753 26.20 21.38 9.46
C THR A 753 27.35 21.71 10.41
N GLU A 754 28.18 20.71 10.77
CA GLU A 754 29.35 20.87 11.65
C GLU A 754 30.52 21.66 11.01
N PHE A 755 30.50 21.84 9.68
CA PHE A 755 31.54 22.55 8.93
C PHE A 755 31.22 24.04 8.85
N ALA A 756 31.59 24.78 9.89
CA ALA A 756 31.42 26.24 9.97
C ALA A 756 32.68 27.04 9.58
N LYS A 757 33.86 26.39 9.57
CA LYS A 757 35.14 27.02 9.22
C LYS A 757 36.17 26.00 8.74
N LEU A 758 37.07 26.45 7.87
CA LEU A 758 38.30 25.75 7.51
C LEU A 758 39.50 26.62 7.91
N GLY A 759 40.22 26.22 8.96
CA GLY A 759 41.32 27.02 9.50
C GLY A 759 40.83 28.38 10.01
N LYS A 760 41.27 29.47 9.36
CA LYS A 760 40.83 30.85 9.65
C LYS A 760 39.67 31.32 8.76
N LEU A 761 39.29 30.56 7.73
CA LEU A 761 38.24 30.92 6.78
C LEU A 761 36.86 30.47 7.31
N PRO A 762 35.95 31.39 7.69
CA PRO A 762 34.55 31.07 7.98
C PRO A 762 33.79 30.62 6.72
N VAL A 763 32.85 29.68 6.89
CA VAL A 763 31.99 29.15 5.82
C VAL A 763 30.53 29.42 6.16
N LEU A 764 29.89 30.28 5.37
CA LEU A 764 28.48 30.65 5.48
C LEU A 764 27.66 29.86 4.45
N LYS A 765 26.54 29.28 4.88
CA LYS A 765 25.65 28.48 4.02
C LYS A 765 24.36 29.24 3.77
N ALA A 766 24.15 29.67 2.54
CA ALA A 766 22.96 30.40 2.11
C ALA A 766 22.04 29.47 1.31
N ARG A 767 20.81 29.26 1.78
CA ARG A 767 19.81 28.49 1.04
C ARG A 767 19.17 29.37 -0.04
N MET A 768 19.12 28.85 -1.26
CA MET A 768 18.47 29.50 -2.40
C MET A 768 16.96 29.27 -2.38
N ASN A 769 16.18 30.30 -2.73
CA ASN A 769 14.74 30.20 -2.88
C ASN A 769 14.37 29.56 -4.24
N ALA A 770 13.42 28.60 -4.25
CA ALA A 770 12.88 27.98 -5.45
C ALA A 770 12.31 28.98 -6.48
N ASP A 771 11.91 30.18 -6.03
CA ASP A 771 11.47 31.28 -6.90
C ASP A 771 12.56 31.78 -7.87
N LEU A 772 13.84 31.46 -7.62
CA LEU A 772 14.95 31.75 -8.54
C LEU A 772 14.76 31.10 -9.92
N HIS A 773 14.01 29.99 -9.99
CA HIS A 773 13.65 29.35 -11.27
C HIS A 773 12.51 30.04 -12.01
N MET A 774 11.83 31.03 -11.39
CA MET A 774 10.63 31.70 -11.92
C MET A 774 10.83 33.22 -12.12
N ALA A 775 12.09 33.69 -12.16
CA ALA A 775 12.43 35.12 -12.14
C ALA A 775 11.89 35.94 -13.33
N GLU A 776 11.62 35.33 -14.49
CA GLU A 776 11.05 36.06 -15.64
C GLU A 776 9.55 36.32 -15.51
N ASP A 777 8.80 35.46 -14.79
CA ASP A 777 7.33 35.48 -14.74
C ASP A 777 6.75 36.17 -13.49
N LEU A 778 7.57 36.42 -12.46
CA LEU A 778 7.14 37.01 -11.17
C LEU A 778 7.47 38.51 -11.02
N LYS A 779 7.49 39.28 -12.12
CA LYS A 779 7.72 40.75 -12.05
C LYS A 779 6.68 41.53 -11.22
N ASN A 780 5.59 40.89 -10.76
CA ASN A 780 4.50 41.53 -10.01
C ASN A 780 4.23 40.99 -8.60
N THR A 781 5.06 40.10 -8.06
CA THR A 781 5.02 39.73 -6.63
C THR A 781 6.24 40.31 -5.93
N GLY A 782 6.00 41.01 -4.81
CA GLY A 782 6.99 41.84 -4.13
C GLY A 782 8.28 41.10 -3.78
N LYS A 783 9.34 41.91 -3.59
CA LYS A 783 10.73 41.53 -3.24
C LYS A 783 10.81 40.59 -2.02
N GLY A 784 10.57 39.30 -2.22
CA GLY A 784 10.91 38.25 -1.26
C GLY A 784 12.42 38.01 -1.24
N ASN A 785 12.98 37.66 -0.08
CA ASN A 785 14.41 37.40 0.05
C ASN A 785 14.78 36.07 -0.63
N LEU A 786 15.68 36.14 -1.61
CA LEU A 786 16.04 34.99 -2.47
C LEU A 786 17.14 34.09 -1.88
N PHE A 787 17.87 34.57 -0.86
CA PHE A 787 18.98 33.86 -0.23
C PHE A 787 18.88 34.01 1.30
N VAL A 788 18.64 32.90 2.00
CA VAL A 788 18.41 32.90 3.46
C VAL A 788 19.29 31.85 4.14
N ILE A 789 19.99 32.25 5.21
CA ILE A 789 20.78 31.33 6.06
C ILE A 789 19.83 30.63 7.04
N PHE A 790 19.85 29.29 7.10
CA PHE A 790 18.92 28.51 7.92
C PHE A 790 19.53 28.00 9.24
N GLY A 791 18.69 27.90 10.28
CA GLY A 791 18.97 27.34 11.60
C GLY A 791 18.65 25.84 11.70
N GLU A 792 19.40 25.16 12.55
CA GLU A 792 19.30 23.72 12.83
C GLU A 792 18.02 23.40 13.63
N PRO A 793 17.53 22.14 13.68
CA PRO A 793 16.54 21.80 14.70
C PRO A 793 17.14 22.06 16.09
N ASP A 794 16.42 22.84 16.88
CA ASP A 794 16.82 23.16 18.26
C ASP A 794 16.54 21.95 19.14
N ILE A 795 17.61 21.31 19.61
CA ILE A 795 17.55 20.04 20.33
C ILE A 795 18.44 20.11 21.56
N ASP A 796 17.89 19.74 22.71
CA ASP A 796 18.60 19.62 23.98
C ASP A 796 18.83 18.15 24.33
N LEU A 797 20.05 17.83 24.77
CA LEU A 797 20.39 16.53 25.35
C LEU A 797 20.30 16.63 26.87
N ILE A 798 19.38 15.87 27.46
CA ILE A 798 19.10 15.89 28.89
C ILE A 798 19.68 14.61 29.51
N PRO A 799 20.67 14.68 30.41
CA PRO A 799 21.12 13.52 31.16
C PRO A 799 20.01 13.01 32.10
N HIS A 800 19.91 11.70 32.26
CA HIS A 800 18.95 11.04 33.15
C HIS A 800 19.68 10.11 34.12
N ASP A 801 19.00 9.75 35.23
CA ASP A 801 19.52 8.83 36.23
C ASP A 801 19.89 7.45 35.60
N ASP A 802 20.82 6.73 36.25
CA ASP A 802 21.36 5.43 35.81
C ASP A 802 22.14 5.41 34.49
N GLY A 803 22.74 6.54 34.10
CA GLY A 803 23.56 6.62 32.87
C GLY A 803 22.75 6.58 31.57
N GLN A 804 21.44 6.82 31.67
CA GLN A 804 20.54 7.01 30.54
C GLN A 804 20.50 8.49 30.11
N MET A 805 19.95 8.75 28.93
CA MET A 805 19.78 10.11 28.41
C MET A 805 18.43 10.29 27.73
N ARG A 806 18.00 11.54 27.59
CA ARG A 806 16.81 11.96 26.84
C ARG A 806 17.16 13.04 25.83
N VAL A 807 16.34 13.16 24.80
CA VAL A 807 16.43 14.20 23.77
C VAL A 807 15.16 15.03 23.85
N LYS A 808 15.26 16.35 23.91
CA LYS A 808 14.11 17.25 23.80
C LYS A 808 14.21 18.07 22.53
N VAL A 809 13.15 18.08 21.72
CA VAL A 809 13.04 18.93 20.53
C VAL A 809 12.31 20.21 20.91
N LEU A 810 12.97 21.36 20.75
CA LEU A 810 12.41 22.67 21.09
C LEU A 810 11.61 23.28 19.93
N GLY A 811 11.95 22.92 18.70
CA GLY A 811 11.28 23.44 17.51
C GLY A 811 12.03 23.14 16.22
N VAL A 812 11.47 23.63 15.12
CA VAL A 812 12.13 23.61 13.81
C VAL A 812 11.85 24.92 13.09
N ASP A 813 12.87 25.49 12.46
CA ASP A 813 12.71 26.65 11.61
C ASP A 813 11.90 26.25 10.36
N VAL A 814 10.82 26.99 10.07
CA VAL A 814 9.96 26.77 8.91
C VAL A 814 10.05 27.97 8.00
N PHE A 815 10.53 27.76 6.77
CA PHE A 815 10.49 28.78 5.73
C PHE A 815 9.04 28.98 5.25
N LYS A 816 8.62 30.22 4.97
CA LYS A 816 7.37 30.52 4.25
C LYS A 816 7.71 31.18 2.89
N PRO A 817 7.54 30.49 1.74
CA PRO A 817 7.99 30.97 0.43
C PRO A 817 7.20 32.21 0.01
N GLN A 818 5.93 32.24 0.39
CA GLN A 818 4.99 33.31 0.07
C GLN A 818 5.37 34.65 0.71
N THR A 819 6.04 34.62 1.87
CA THR A 819 6.45 35.83 2.60
C THR A 819 7.98 36.02 2.59
N GLY A 820 8.75 35.01 2.19
CA GLY A 820 10.21 34.99 2.30
C GLY A 820 10.72 34.99 3.75
N GLU A 821 9.85 34.76 4.73
CA GLU A 821 10.22 34.76 6.16
C GLU A 821 10.51 33.34 6.65
N VAL A 822 11.55 33.20 7.48
CA VAL A 822 11.78 32.02 8.32
C VAL A 822 11.12 32.28 9.66
N ILE A 823 10.24 31.37 10.08
CA ILE A 823 9.60 31.42 11.38
C ILE A 823 10.09 30.22 12.16
N SER A 824 10.76 30.46 13.29
CA SER A 824 11.04 29.41 14.27
C SER A 824 9.70 28.95 14.83
N ASP A 825 9.29 27.75 14.47
CA ASP A 825 8.07 27.14 14.99
C ASP A 825 8.43 26.30 16.22
N GLY A 826 7.56 26.31 17.22
CA GLY A 826 7.73 25.48 18.41
C GLY A 826 7.47 23.99 18.11
N ALA A 827 7.40 23.17 19.15
CA ALA A 827 7.05 21.75 19.02
C ALA A 827 5.71 21.49 18.28
N ASP A 828 4.78 22.47 18.31
CA ASP A 828 3.48 22.41 17.61
C ASP A 828 3.59 22.40 16.07
N GLY A 829 4.73 22.84 15.51
CA GLY A 829 4.99 22.81 14.06
C GLY A 829 5.45 21.44 13.52
N ILE A 830 5.68 20.49 14.41
CA ILE A 830 6.28 19.18 14.11
C ILE A 830 5.16 18.15 13.88
N ALA A 831 5.16 17.52 12.70
CA ALA A 831 4.24 16.42 12.42
C ALA A 831 4.67 15.15 13.16
N CYS A 832 5.95 14.78 13.01
CA CYS A 832 6.56 13.64 13.69
C CYS A 832 8.07 13.81 13.79
N TRP A 833 8.68 13.09 14.72
CA TRP A 833 10.13 13.04 14.86
C TRP A 833 10.61 11.66 15.31
N PHE A 834 11.82 11.30 14.89
CA PHE A 834 12.42 9.99 15.04
C PHE A 834 13.82 10.10 15.66
N ILE A 835 14.23 9.07 16.40
CA ILE A 835 15.57 8.97 16.98
C ILE A 835 16.18 7.60 16.64
N ASP A 836 17.41 7.63 16.13
CA ASP A 836 18.32 6.50 16.20
C ASP A 836 19.21 6.67 17.44
N THR A 837 18.93 5.86 18.45
CA THR A 837 19.61 5.92 19.76
C THR A 837 21.00 5.29 19.76
N ASP A 838 21.42 4.62 18.68
CA ASP A 838 22.74 4.02 18.52
C ASP A 838 23.18 4.13 17.05
N TYR A 839 23.26 5.37 16.56
CA TYR A 839 23.48 5.65 15.15
C TYR A 839 24.89 5.21 14.73
N ASN A 840 24.96 4.37 13.70
CA ASN A 840 26.19 3.69 13.28
C ASN A 840 26.85 4.30 12.03
N GLU A 841 26.34 5.42 11.52
CA GLU A 841 26.79 6.09 10.28
C GLU A 841 26.61 5.25 9.00
N GLU A 842 26.01 4.06 9.08
CA GLU A 842 25.70 3.21 7.92
C GLU A 842 24.22 3.27 7.54
N SER A 843 23.31 3.53 8.46
CA SER A 843 21.87 3.59 8.19
C SER A 843 21.14 4.26 9.37
N PHE A 844 20.10 5.05 9.06
CA PHE A 844 19.20 5.56 10.08
C PHE A 844 18.11 4.54 10.43
N PHE A 845 18.16 4.01 11.66
CA PHE A 845 17.12 3.12 12.20
C PHE A 845 16.14 3.91 13.08
N VAL A 846 14.85 3.81 12.77
CA VAL A 846 13.81 4.42 13.60
C VAL A 846 13.63 3.57 14.86
N ARG A 847 14.39 3.91 15.92
CA ARG A 847 14.31 3.22 17.23
C ARG A 847 13.26 3.83 18.13
N HIS A 848 13.15 5.16 18.15
CA HIS A 848 12.03 5.87 18.77
C HIS A 848 11.25 6.67 17.73
N ALA A 849 9.93 6.75 17.90
CA ALA A 849 9.04 7.51 17.04
C ALA A 849 7.99 8.26 17.85
N TYR A 850 7.82 9.54 17.55
CA TYR A 850 6.93 10.45 18.26
C TYR A 850 6.08 11.25 17.28
N PHE A 851 4.82 11.47 17.63
CA PHE A 851 3.81 12.10 16.78
C PHE A 851 3.15 13.23 17.56
N LEU A 852 3.56 14.46 17.27
CA LEU A 852 3.09 15.69 17.91
C LEU A 852 1.92 16.33 17.15
N GLY A 853 1.70 15.93 15.90
CA GLY A 853 0.63 16.44 15.06
C GLY A 853 -0.78 16.10 15.54
N ALA A 854 -1.78 16.79 14.96
CA ALA A 854 -3.19 16.68 15.33
C ALA A 854 -3.84 15.27 15.19
N ASN A 855 -3.18 14.32 14.51
CA ASN A 855 -3.69 12.96 14.30
C ASN A 855 -2.78 11.92 14.97
N ASP A 856 -3.29 11.19 15.96
CA ASP A 856 -2.61 10.06 16.60
C ASP A 856 -2.70 8.80 15.71
N PRO A 857 -1.61 8.35 15.07
CA PRO A 857 -1.63 7.20 14.18
C PRO A 857 -1.84 5.87 14.93
N TYR A 858 -1.57 5.81 16.24
CA TYR A 858 -1.63 4.58 17.04
C TYR A 858 -2.98 4.34 17.71
N ASN A 859 -3.98 5.21 17.54
CA ASN A 859 -5.26 5.13 18.24
C ASN A 859 -5.95 3.75 18.12
N SER A 860 -5.88 3.12 16.95
CA SER A 860 -6.42 1.78 16.71
C SER A 860 -5.69 0.70 17.53
N LEU A 861 -4.36 0.80 17.62
CA LEU A 861 -3.53 -0.10 18.41
C LEU A 861 -3.72 0.15 19.91
N LYS A 862 -3.77 1.40 20.34
CA LYS A 862 -4.06 1.83 21.73
C LYS A 862 -5.39 1.26 22.23
N THR A 863 -6.43 1.29 21.40
CA THR A 863 -7.73 0.71 21.74
C THR A 863 -7.67 -0.82 21.88
N THR A 864 -6.83 -1.48 21.07
CA THR A 864 -6.77 -2.94 20.96
C THR A 864 -5.89 -3.58 22.04
N LEU A 865 -4.78 -2.93 22.35
CA LEU A 865 -3.72 -3.35 23.27
C LEU A 865 -3.83 -2.64 24.63
N LYS A 866 -5.02 -2.12 24.97
CA LYS A 866 -5.26 -1.38 26.22
C LYS A 866 -5.07 -2.26 27.48
N ALA A 867 -5.20 -3.58 27.35
CA ALA A 867 -4.98 -4.51 28.44
C ALA A 867 -3.50 -4.89 28.58
N GLU A 868 -2.70 -4.67 27.53
CA GLU A 868 -1.32 -5.10 27.40
C GLU A 868 -0.31 -3.96 27.59
N ILE A 869 -0.68 -2.72 27.24
CA ILE A 869 0.19 -1.54 27.29
C ILE A 869 -0.50 -0.44 28.10
N ASP A 870 0.22 0.13 29.06
CA ASP A 870 -0.28 1.21 29.93
C ASP A 870 -0.65 2.47 29.11
N ALA A 871 -1.69 3.16 29.55
CA ALA A 871 -2.09 4.47 29.04
C ALA A 871 -0.94 5.49 29.04
N ASP A 872 -0.06 5.46 30.05
CA ASP A 872 1.07 6.38 30.13
C ASP A 872 2.20 6.02 29.15
N ALA A 873 2.41 4.74 28.85
CA ALA A 873 3.33 4.31 27.80
C ALA A 873 2.84 4.79 26.42
N TRP A 874 1.52 4.70 26.16
CA TRP A 874 0.92 5.29 24.96
C TRP A 874 1.03 6.82 24.92
N ALA A 875 0.86 7.50 26.05
CA ALA A 875 0.97 8.96 26.13
C ALA A 875 2.38 9.45 25.80
N SER A 876 3.42 8.65 26.09
CA SER A 876 4.81 8.98 25.79
C SER A 876 5.11 9.20 24.30
N LEU A 877 4.31 8.62 23.39
CA LEU A 877 4.48 8.77 21.94
C LEU A 877 4.06 10.16 21.44
N ASN A 878 3.33 10.93 22.25
CA ASN A 878 2.93 12.30 21.96
C ASN A 878 3.66 13.24 22.93
N SER A 879 4.99 13.28 22.79
CA SER A 879 5.87 14.14 23.58
C SER A 879 6.98 14.75 22.73
N ASP A 880 7.35 15.98 23.07
CA ASP A 880 8.50 16.71 22.55
C ASP A 880 9.82 16.22 23.17
N THR A 881 9.72 15.37 24.20
CA THR A 881 10.83 14.82 24.96
C THR A 881 10.84 13.31 24.82
N SER A 882 11.99 12.76 24.47
CA SER A 882 12.14 11.33 24.28
C SER A 882 12.01 10.58 25.60
N ARG A 883 11.58 9.32 25.50
CA ARG A 883 11.84 8.31 26.52
C ARG A 883 13.33 8.18 26.80
N PRO A 884 13.72 7.80 28.03
CA PRO A 884 15.12 7.59 28.36
C PRO A 884 15.68 6.38 27.62
N PHE A 885 16.94 6.47 27.17
CA PHE A 885 17.66 5.37 26.52
C PHE A 885 19.11 5.33 27.01
N PRO A 886 19.77 4.16 26.99
CA PRO A 886 21.17 4.04 27.40
C PRO A 886 22.09 4.82 26.46
N LYS A 887 23.27 5.23 26.94
CA LYS A 887 24.28 5.85 26.07
C LYS A 887 24.60 4.96 24.85
N PRO A 888 24.70 5.55 23.64
CA PRO A 888 24.99 4.80 22.42
C PRO A 888 26.33 4.07 22.51
N LYS A 889 26.39 2.82 22.05
CA LYS A 889 27.65 2.06 21.93
C LYS A 889 28.52 2.63 20.82
N SER A 890 27.90 3.16 19.77
CA SER A 890 28.57 3.88 18.68
C SER A 890 29.14 5.24 19.13
N GLY A 891 28.71 5.76 20.27
CA GLY A 891 29.02 7.11 20.74
C GLY A 891 28.26 8.21 19.98
N ARG A 892 27.24 7.88 19.18
CA ARG A 892 26.45 8.85 18.42
C ARG A 892 24.95 8.53 18.44
N ILE A 893 24.15 9.59 18.33
CA ILE A 893 22.71 9.50 18.09
C ILE A 893 22.34 10.36 16.89
N ALA A 894 21.24 10.03 16.21
CA ALA A 894 20.69 10.84 15.13
C ALA A 894 19.22 11.16 15.42
N VAL A 895 18.84 12.41 15.22
CA VAL A 895 17.47 12.90 15.44
C VAL A 895 16.95 13.47 14.13
N LYS A 896 15.80 12.97 13.67
CA LYS A 896 15.14 13.40 12.45
C LYS A 896 13.79 14.03 12.78
N VAL A 897 13.54 15.23 12.28
CA VAL A 897 12.30 16.00 12.52
C VAL A 897 11.61 16.25 11.20
N ILE A 898 10.29 16.08 11.19
CA ILE A 898 9.45 16.22 9.99
C ILE A 898 8.33 17.19 10.30
N ASN A 899 8.25 18.28 9.55
CA ASN A 899 7.23 19.31 9.76
C ASN A 899 5.91 18.95 9.06
N HIS A 900 4.89 19.77 9.27
CA HIS A 900 3.59 19.56 8.64
C HIS A 900 3.55 19.72 7.11
N LEU A 901 4.59 20.31 6.53
CA LEU A 901 4.74 20.51 5.08
C LEU A 901 5.52 19.38 4.40
N GLY A 902 5.97 18.38 5.16
CA GLY A 902 6.78 17.27 4.64
C GLY A 902 8.27 17.58 4.52
N ASP A 903 8.74 18.73 5.00
CA ASP A 903 10.17 19.02 5.08
C ASP A 903 10.79 18.14 6.17
N GLU A 904 11.89 17.49 5.83
CA GLU A 904 12.63 16.60 6.73
C GLU A 904 14.01 17.20 7.02
N VAL A 905 14.37 17.30 8.29
CA VAL A 905 15.71 17.72 8.75
C VAL A 905 16.27 16.69 9.72
N MET A 906 17.57 16.44 9.64
CA MET A 906 18.26 15.50 10.52
C MET A 906 19.49 16.14 11.16
N LYS A 907 19.73 15.87 12.43
CA LYS A 907 20.92 16.29 13.18
C LYS A 907 21.53 15.10 13.91
N VAL A 908 22.86 14.95 13.79
CA VAL A 908 23.64 13.92 14.45
C VAL A 908 24.36 14.53 15.65
N PHE A 909 24.36 13.83 16.78
CA PHE A 909 25.04 14.26 18.00
C PHE A 909 26.07 13.22 18.40
N LYS A 910 27.25 13.70 18.81
CA LYS A 910 28.26 12.88 19.47
C LYS A 910 27.99 12.87 20.97
N VAL A 911 27.85 11.69 21.54
CA VAL A 911 27.58 11.48 22.96
C VAL A 911 28.83 10.88 23.60
N SER A 912 29.47 11.65 24.48
CA SER A 912 30.67 11.25 25.23
C SER A 912 30.36 10.57 26.57
#